data_AF-A0A7V1MEB2-F1
#
_entry.id   AF-A0A7V1MEB2-F1
#
_cell.length_a   1.000
_cell.length_b   1.000
_cell.length_c   1.000
_cell.angle_alpha   90.00
_cell.angle_beta   90.00
_cell.angle_gamma   90.00
#
_symmetry.space_group_name_H-M   'P 1'
#
loop_
_entity.id
_entity.type
_entity.pdbx_description
1 polymer ?
#
loop_
_entity_poly.entity_id
_entity_poly.type
_entity_poly.pdbx_seq_one_letter_code
_entity_poly.pdbx_strand_id
1 'polypeptide(L)'
;MKTTPPLAKAARFALAACVAVLAQLAHAQPTSVGPLDEPQNGPRITDPGKHIIIGGTVHLASGETIPAEQGPAIYIDRGTITRIVPDTRMADIDTIGYRVWTLGEDAHIYPGFIDPWVEVDAPEHDANRPGRHWNQRITPNRDVLEGDGLDDDTGKALRQLGFVAAGIAPKGGIMRGLGAVTSTAPRPESASAKDPSIYRRHAFHTYDFYRGGWGLPLTTPTSQMGCIALIRQTISDAQWQSLRRQADPSMPINAIDTLTTLDAPIFFNLDHEQEAMQADEVLSTFAEPRDIVLIGTGTELRRLDAITELGDALILPLRFPRKPDVSTVGKAESVELETMMIWEQAPTNVRRMHDAGNTVALTTSKSRDRSAFFDNIHTAIEHGLDPADALDMITSTPARLLGVEDQLGSIEPGFAANLVIASGDLFDPEADDAEIRDVWIEGSRYEISPDKETPFDGSWTLSVGPENDPFFTMPFTVDGENVTIIEDDADHEEPTETEARNVHLDDTTISFLVDDSESDTGGAYILSGILSGGRISGSGISPNDDTFVWTATRRADQPDTEDEEPADDEQNDTDKNDKDKEDDTPETLPGYPFGPYAEPHIPEQQTVLFTNATIWTSGPAGIIENGSLLIQDGRIAAIAGADNPILLPSGGITIDLAGKHITPGIVDAHSHTGTWTFGTNEGAQSVTAEVRMGDTNDPDSINWYRQLAAGVTTVNTLHGSANPIGGQNVIQKVRWGAVRPRDTHLEGAMPGIKFALGENVIHANWGNEAKDRYPQTRMGVDALMRDRFTAARRYAKDWTAWLAHHDQAPESFGMDGDVAASLERAASFTGDIPEIDTLPRRDYELDTLAEILAGDRLIHCHSYRQDEILMLASIAEDFGFTIGSYQHGLEAYKVAEAVRQFSRGASIFSDWWAYKVEVQDAIPQGGPIMWETGVTVSYNSDSDNMVRRLNTEAAKAMKYGNVPPEEALKFVTINPAIQLGIESRVGSIEVGKDADLAIWSGDPMSTFSQCEQTWIDGRQYFSLQHDREHRARIAAERARLIAKINGKPDDDSDEDADNDDSDSDEQPTHPELARLKARNMNLWLLGIKPEEAKPGDCGTIHTGDHK
;
A
#
# COMPACT_ATOMS: atom_id res chain seq x y z
N MET A 1 28.76 -59.79 -2.84
CA MET A 1 29.55 -60.58 -3.83
C MET A 1 28.99 -60.29 -5.21
N LYS A 2 29.84 -60.01 -6.23
CA LYS A 2 29.62 -60.13 -7.69
C LYS A 2 28.36 -59.45 -8.30
N THR A 3 28.40 -58.68 -9.40
CA THR A 3 29.46 -58.33 -10.36
C THR A 3 29.08 -57.07 -11.17
N THR A 4 30.07 -56.36 -11.71
CA THR A 4 30.07 -55.06 -12.45
C THR A 4 30.12 -55.26 -14.00
N PRO A 5 30.40 -54.22 -14.84
CA PRO A 5 29.75 -52.91 -15.15
C PRO A 5 29.46 -52.85 -16.70
N PRO A 6 29.65 -51.77 -17.53
CA PRO A 6 29.75 -50.29 -17.38
C PRO A 6 28.94 -49.44 -18.42
N LEU A 7 29.25 -48.12 -18.51
CA LEU A 7 28.99 -47.11 -19.58
C LEU A 7 27.61 -46.43 -19.62
N ALA A 8 27.47 -45.09 -19.66
CA ALA A 8 28.47 -44.01 -19.74
C ALA A 8 27.98 -42.66 -19.13
N LYS A 9 28.86 -41.64 -19.14
CA LYS A 9 28.71 -40.21 -18.73
C LYS A 9 28.79 -39.88 -17.22
N ALA A 10 30.02 -39.70 -16.74
CA ALA A 10 30.38 -38.77 -15.66
C ALA A 10 31.86 -38.35 -15.77
N ALA A 11 32.21 -37.18 -15.22
CA ALA A 11 33.52 -36.50 -15.22
C ALA A 11 34.00 -35.96 -16.59
N ARG A 12 34.41 -34.69 -16.72
CA ARG A 12 35.47 -34.06 -15.92
C ARG A 12 35.31 -32.54 -15.71
N PHE A 13 35.30 -32.14 -14.45
CA PHE A 13 35.82 -30.86 -13.98
C PHE A 13 37.21 -31.09 -13.33
N ALA A 14 38.01 -30.03 -13.21
CA ALA A 14 39.24 -29.89 -12.41
C ALA A 14 40.49 -30.75 -12.76
N LEU A 15 41.60 -30.08 -13.12
CA LEU A 15 42.70 -29.83 -12.16
C LEU A 15 43.59 -28.64 -12.60
N ALA A 16 44.35 -28.10 -11.65
CA ALA A 16 44.97 -26.77 -11.69
C ALA A 16 46.38 -26.66 -12.33
N ALA A 17 46.73 -25.41 -12.61
CA ALA A 17 48.04 -24.76 -12.74
C ALA A 17 49.33 -25.58 -12.49
N CYS A 18 50.28 -25.48 -13.44
CA CYS A 18 51.68 -25.06 -13.22
C CYS A 18 52.51 -25.17 -14.52
N VAL A 19 53.31 -24.12 -14.82
CA VAL A 19 54.74 -24.13 -15.25
C VAL A 19 55.06 -22.82 -15.98
N ALA A 20 56.19 -22.21 -15.63
CA ALA A 20 56.58 -20.88 -16.08
C ALA A 20 57.90 -20.89 -16.89
N VAL A 21 58.01 -19.95 -17.83
CA VAL A 21 59.23 -19.36 -18.45
C VAL A 21 60.33 -20.31 -19.01
N LEU A 22 60.56 -20.28 -20.34
CA LEU A 22 61.80 -19.72 -20.94
C LEU A 22 61.92 -19.88 -22.49
N ALA A 23 61.91 -18.73 -23.15
CA ALA A 23 62.78 -18.30 -24.28
C ALA A 23 63.10 -19.24 -25.47
N GLN A 24 62.79 -18.73 -26.67
CA GLN A 24 63.85 -18.47 -27.65
C GLN A 24 63.58 -17.18 -28.45
N LEU A 25 64.64 -16.40 -28.68
CA LEU A 25 64.63 -15.08 -29.31
C LEU A 25 64.94 -15.16 -30.80
N ALA A 26 64.27 -14.35 -31.61
CA ALA A 26 64.75 -13.92 -32.92
C ALA A 26 64.43 -12.44 -33.14
N HIS A 27 65.49 -11.61 -33.21
CA HIS A 27 65.43 -10.22 -33.69
C HIS A 27 65.52 -10.24 -35.23
N ALA A 28 64.97 -9.33 -36.02
CA ALA A 28 63.99 -8.26 -35.80
C ALA A 28 63.52 -7.73 -37.17
N GLN A 29 62.31 -7.16 -37.25
CA GLN A 29 62.01 -5.98 -38.07
C GLN A 29 60.95 -5.13 -37.35
N PRO A 30 61.02 -3.79 -37.43
CA PRO A 30 60.05 -2.92 -36.77
C PRO A 30 58.79 -2.78 -37.64
N THR A 31 57.77 -3.59 -37.35
CA THR A 31 56.40 -3.35 -37.87
C THR A 31 55.63 -2.54 -36.85
N SER A 32 55.72 -1.21 -36.95
CA SER A 32 54.79 -0.31 -36.28
C SER A 32 53.43 -0.38 -36.97
N VAL A 33 52.53 -1.19 -36.43
CA VAL A 33 51.07 -1.07 -36.64
C VAL A 33 50.40 -1.68 -35.40
N GLY A 34 50.10 -0.82 -34.43
CA GLY A 34 48.89 -1.02 -33.64
C GLY A 34 47.66 -0.77 -34.52
N PRO A 35 46.44 -0.74 -33.95
CA PRO A 35 45.36 -0.05 -34.64
C PRO A 35 45.84 1.35 -35.05
N LEU A 36 45.41 1.81 -36.22
CA LEU A 36 45.63 3.21 -36.61
C LEU A 36 45.07 4.10 -35.51
N ASP A 37 45.88 5.03 -34.99
CA ASP A 37 45.33 6.15 -34.22
C ASP A 37 44.24 6.80 -35.08
N GLU A 38 43.07 7.02 -34.49
CA GLU A 38 41.96 7.63 -35.22
C GLU A 38 42.41 8.96 -35.83
N PRO A 39 42.04 9.25 -37.09
CA PRO A 39 42.34 10.54 -37.66
C PRO A 39 41.69 11.62 -36.78
N GLN A 40 42.49 12.55 -36.24
CA GLN A 40 41.99 13.65 -35.38
C GLN A 40 40.83 14.44 -36.04
N ASN A 41 40.71 14.37 -37.37
CA ASN A 41 39.56 14.81 -38.15
C ASN A 41 39.12 13.70 -39.14
N GLY A 42 38.55 12.60 -38.65
CA GLY A 42 37.63 11.78 -39.46
C GLY A 42 36.39 12.59 -39.87
N PRO A 43 35.55 12.10 -40.81
CA PRO A 43 34.28 12.73 -41.15
C PRO A 43 33.32 12.60 -39.97
N ARG A 44 33.42 13.54 -39.02
CA ARG A 44 32.39 13.72 -38.00
C ARG A 44 31.11 14.11 -38.75
N ILE A 45 30.03 13.38 -38.48
CA ILE A 45 28.70 13.97 -38.59
C ILE A 45 28.66 15.03 -37.48
N THR A 46 29.12 16.24 -37.81
CA THR A 46 28.78 17.41 -37.01
C THR A 46 27.32 17.69 -37.27
N ASP A 47 26.44 17.02 -36.53
CA ASP A 47 25.16 17.62 -36.19
C ASP A 47 25.53 18.99 -35.59
N PRO A 48 24.99 20.11 -36.10
CA PRO A 48 25.57 21.44 -35.85
C PRO A 48 25.47 21.88 -34.37
N GLY A 49 24.86 21.06 -33.51
CA GLY A 49 24.52 21.39 -32.12
C GLY A 49 23.54 22.56 -32.03
N LYS A 50 22.98 22.98 -33.16
CA LYS A 50 22.17 24.17 -33.34
C LYS A 50 20.93 23.74 -34.10
N HIS A 51 19.81 23.71 -33.41
CA HIS A 51 18.54 23.27 -33.97
C HIS A 51 17.52 24.39 -33.79
N ILE A 52 16.60 24.49 -34.74
CA ILE A 52 15.43 25.34 -34.60
C ILE A 52 14.21 24.52 -34.96
N ILE A 53 13.24 24.48 -34.04
CA ILE A 53 11.94 23.83 -34.24
C ILE A 53 10.94 24.96 -34.48
N ILE A 54 10.15 24.87 -35.55
CA ILE A 54 9.23 25.91 -36.03
C ILE A 54 7.84 25.30 -36.25
N GLY A 55 6.80 25.96 -35.77
CA GLY A 55 5.41 25.49 -35.88
C GLY A 55 5.00 24.57 -34.73
N GLY A 56 3.77 24.05 -34.83
CA GLY A 56 3.10 23.34 -33.74
C GLY A 56 2.68 24.23 -32.57
N THR A 57 1.80 23.69 -31.72
CA THR A 57 1.34 24.33 -30.49
C THR A 57 2.35 24.06 -29.37
N VAL A 58 2.90 25.12 -28.76
CA VAL A 58 4.00 25.00 -27.77
C VAL A 58 3.49 25.26 -26.36
N HIS A 59 3.47 24.22 -25.54
CA HIS A 59 3.15 24.30 -24.12
C HIS A 59 4.42 24.65 -23.34
N LEU A 60 4.53 25.89 -22.85
CA LEU A 60 5.70 26.38 -22.12
C LEU A 60 5.77 25.82 -20.70
N ALA A 61 4.61 25.80 -20.04
CA ALA A 61 4.34 25.25 -18.72
C ALA A 61 2.83 24.93 -18.63
N SER A 62 2.37 24.39 -17.49
CA SER A 62 0.93 24.21 -17.25
C SER A 62 0.14 25.50 -17.47
N GLY A 63 -0.88 25.44 -18.32
CA GLY A 63 -1.75 26.57 -18.66
C GLY A 63 -1.12 27.70 -19.48
N GLU A 64 0.15 27.61 -19.89
CA GLU A 64 0.82 28.62 -20.73
C GLU A 64 1.21 28.03 -22.09
N THR A 65 0.40 28.32 -23.12
CA THR A 65 0.55 27.75 -24.46
C THR A 65 0.69 28.84 -25.52
N ILE A 66 1.59 28.64 -26.50
CA ILE A 66 1.69 29.42 -27.74
C ILE A 66 1.00 28.63 -28.87
N PRO A 67 -0.15 29.07 -29.40
CA PRO A 67 -0.85 28.37 -30.48
C PRO A 67 -0.05 28.28 -31.78
N ALA A 68 -0.21 27.18 -32.52
CA ALA A 68 0.43 26.94 -33.82
C ALA A 68 0.23 28.09 -34.83
N GLU A 69 -0.93 28.76 -34.82
CA GLU A 69 -1.25 29.93 -35.66
C GLU A 69 -0.20 31.06 -35.60
N GLN A 70 0.53 31.19 -34.49
CA GLN A 70 1.54 32.24 -34.30
C GLN A 70 2.89 31.88 -34.96
N GLY A 71 3.05 30.63 -35.42
CA GLY A 71 4.31 30.12 -35.98
C GLY A 71 5.47 30.19 -34.97
N PRO A 72 5.35 29.60 -33.78
CA PRO A 72 6.38 29.68 -32.75
C PRO A 72 7.71 29.07 -33.22
N ALA A 73 8.82 29.55 -32.68
CA ALA A 73 10.16 29.05 -33.00
C ALA A 73 11.07 28.92 -31.77
N ILE A 74 11.54 27.69 -31.49
CA ILE A 74 12.44 27.34 -30.38
C ILE A 74 13.87 27.18 -30.91
N TYR A 75 14.81 27.98 -30.39
CA TYR A 75 16.23 27.96 -30.78
C TYR A 75 17.08 27.20 -29.76
N ILE A 76 17.65 26.06 -30.17
CA ILE A 76 18.52 25.21 -29.35
C ILE A 76 19.99 25.41 -29.77
N ASP A 77 20.91 25.61 -28.83
CA ASP A 77 22.37 25.66 -29.05
C ASP A 77 23.10 24.84 -27.97
N ARG A 78 23.86 23.84 -28.39
CA ARG A 78 24.63 22.87 -27.58
C ARG A 78 23.80 22.23 -26.46
N GLY A 79 22.56 21.89 -26.78
CA GLY A 79 21.65 21.20 -25.87
C GLY A 79 20.87 22.08 -24.91
N THR A 80 20.97 23.41 -25.03
CA THR A 80 20.25 24.38 -24.20
C THR A 80 19.28 25.20 -25.06
N ILE A 81 18.08 25.48 -24.55
CA ILE A 81 17.14 26.42 -25.15
C ILE A 81 17.72 27.83 -24.98
N THR A 82 17.96 28.54 -26.09
CA THR A 82 18.59 29.88 -26.07
C THR A 82 17.61 31.02 -26.28
N ARG A 83 16.50 30.76 -26.98
CA ARG A 83 15.46 31.73 -27.29
C ARG A 83 14.20 31.00 -27.74
N ILE A 84 13.06 31.53 -27.33
CA ILE A 84 11.74 31.19 -27.85
C ILE A 84 11.20 32.45 -28.53
N VAL A 85 10.55 32.30 -29.67
CA VAL A 85 9.88 33.39 -30.39
C VAL A 85 8.43 32.97 -30.60
N PRO A 86 7.44 33.66 -30.01
CA PRO A 86 6.05 33.20 -30.05
C PRO A 86 5.33 33.53 -31.36
N ASP A 87 5.47 34.77 -31.85
CA ASP A 87 4.92 35.24 -33.14
C ASP A 87 6.07 35.37 -34.15
N THR A 88 6.10 34.48 -35.15
CA THR A 88 7.19 34.45 -36.14
C THR A 88 6.71 34.27 -37.57
N ARG A 89 6.83 35.33 -38.38
CA ARG A 89 6.81 35.19 -39.84
C ARG A 89 8.11 34.52 -40.29
N MET A 90 8.04 33.49 -41.12
CA MET A 90 9.21 32.74 -41.64
C MET A 90 10.36 33.60 -42.20
N ALA A 91 10.06 34.80 -42.71
CA ALA A 91 11.07 35.73 -43.24
C ALA A 91 11.96 36.40 -42.16
N ASP A 92 11.53 36.39 -40.90
CA ASP A 92 12.21 37.01 -39.76
C ASP A 92 13.07 35.99 -38.95
N ILE A 93 13.14 34.73 -39.40
CA ILE A 93 13.84 33.61 -38.76
C ILE A 93 15.30 33.51 -39.24
N ASP A 94 16.27 33.60 -38.30
CA ASP A 94 17.69 33.41 -38.61
C ASP A 94 18.06 31.92 -38.56
N THR A 95 17.97 31.25 -39.71
CA THR A 95 18.31 29.84 -39.90
C THR A 95 19.81 29.60 -40.16
N ILE A 96 20.66 30.64 -40.16
CA ILE A 96 22.06 30.52 -40.59
C ILE A 96 22.87 29.69 -39.58
N GLY A 97 23.19 28.45 -39.97
CA GLY A 97 23.95 27.51 -39.15
C GLY A 97 23.09 26.70 -38.16
N TYR A 98 21.76 26.78 -38.27
CA TYR A 98 20.82 25.92 -37.56
C TYR A 98 20.30 24.81 -38.48
N ARG A 99 20.08 23.61 -37.92
CA ARG A 99 19.24 22.57 -38.53
C ARG A 99 17.79 22.91 -38.25
N VAL A 100 17.01 23.10 -39.31
CA VAL A 100 15.59 23.49 -39.22
C VAL A 100 14.71 22.25 -39.19
N TRP A 101 13.75 22.24 -38.28
CA TRP A 101 12.64 21.30 -38.22
C TRP A 101 11.36 22.11 -38.29
N THR A 102 10.43 21.70 -39.15
CA THR A 102 9.12 22.34 -39.32
C THR A 102 8.08 21.31 -38.95
N LEU A 103 7.17 21.67 -38.05
CA LEU A 103 6.04 20.84 -37.65
C LEU A 103 4.75 21.30 -38.35
N GLY A 104 3.75 20.43 -38.40
CA GLY A 104 2.39 20.77 -38.84
C GLY A 104 1.68 21.71 -37.87
N GLU A 105 0.46 22.12 -38.22
CA GLU A 105 -0.37 22.95 -37.32
C GLU A 105 -0.93 22.13 -36.14
N ASP A 106 -1.17 20.83 -36.36
CA ASP A 106 -1.75 19.90 -35.37
C ASP A 106 -0.73 19.35 -34.36
N ALA A 107 0.58 19.51 -34.64
CA ALA A 107 1.64 18.95 -33.80
C ALA A 107 1.80 19.74 -32.49
N HIS A 108 1.93 19.03 -31.35
CA HIS A 108 2.10 19.65 -30.03
C HIS A 108 3.54 19.47 -29.51
N ILE A 109 4.10 20.51 -28.86
CA ILE A 109 5.40 20.49 -28.18
C ILE A 109 5.20 20.71 -26.68
N TYR A 110 5.62 19.75 -25.87
CA TYR A 110 5.57 19.80 -24.40
C TYR A 110 6.97 19.89 -23.78
N PRO A 111 7.10 20.37 -22.52
CA PRO A 111 8.31 20.18 -21.74
C PRO A 111 8.58 18.69 -21.58
N GLY A 112 9.85 18.27 -21.60
CA GLY A 112 10.21 16.86 -21.38
C GLY A 112 9.70 16.33 -20.04
N PHE A 113 8.97 15.21 -20.05
CA PHE A 113 8.33 14.65 -18.85
C PHE A 113 9.34 14.05 -17.87
N ILE A 114 9.03 14.08 -16.57
CA ILE A 114 9.92 13.63 -15.49
C ILE A 114 9.19 12.60 -14.64
N ASP A 115 9.69 11.37 -14.58
CA ASP A 115 9.17 10.38 -13.63
C ASP A 115 9.88 10.61 -12.27
N PRO A 116 9.17 11.05 -11.22
CA PRO A 116 9.80 11.41 -9.95
C PRO A 116 10.29 10.20 -9.14
N TRP A 117 9.88 8.97 -9.50
CA TRP A 117 10.22 7.77 -8.72
C TRP A 117 10.38 6.53 -9.61
N VAL A 118 11.63 6.13 -9.86
CA VAL A 118 11.98 4.88 -10.55
C VAL A 118 12.92 4.05 -9.68
N GLU A 119 12.45 2.90 -9.21
CA GLU A 119 13.29 2.01 -8.42
C GLU A 119 14.29 1.27 -9.31
N VAL A 120 15.59 1.34 -8.97
CA VAL A 120 16.69 0.70 -9.71
C VAL A 120 17.60 -0.11 -8.78
N ASP A 121 18.33 -1.04 -9.37
CA ASP A 121 19.29 -1.86 -8.63
C ASP A 121 20.57 -1.06 -8.34
N ALA A 122 20.83 -0.84 -7.04
CA ALA A 122 22.06 -0.24 -6.53
C ALA A 122 22.98 -1.33 -5.94
N PRO A 123 24.29 -1.10 -5.77
CA PRO A 123 25.21 -2.15 -5.32
C PRO A 123 24.80 -2.75 -3.98
N GLU A 124 25.05 -4.05 -3.79
CA GLU A 124 24.95 -4.63 -2.46
C GLU A 124 25.91 -3.90 -1.50
N HIS A 125 25.41 -3.54 -0.33
CA HIS A 125 26.23 -2.88 0.68
C HIS A 125 27.29 -3.87 1.22
N ASP A 126 28.58 -3.61 0.97
CA ASP A 126 29.68 -4.46 1.47
C ASP A 126 29.55 -4.75 2.97
N ALA A 127 29.28 -6.01 3.29
CA ALA A 127 29.10 -6.51 4.64
C ALA A 127 30.38 -6.39 5.51
N ASN A 128 31.53 -6.06 4.93
CA ASN A 128 32.79 -5.83 5.64
C ASN A 128 33.16 -4.34 5.77
N ARG A 129 32.41 -3.42 5.14
CA ARG A 129 32.69 -1.98 5.16
C ARG A 129 32.77 -1.46 6.61
N PRO A 130 33.86 -0.79 7.02
CA PRO A 130 33.93 -0.12 8.31
C PRO A 130 32.86 0.96 8.44
N GLY A 131 32.28 1.10 9.63
CA GLY A 131 31.23 2.08 9.89
C GLY A 131 29.85 1.73 9.30
N ARG A 132 29.62 0.49 8.84
CA ARG A 132 28.27 0.04 8.44
C ARG A 132 27.31 -0.01 9.64
N HIS A 133 26.01 0.10 9.38
CA HIS A 133 24.99 -0.22 10.36
C HIS A 133 24.93 -1.74 10.64
N TRP A 134 24.47 -2.14 11.84
CA TRP A 134 24.40 -3.55 12.23
C TRP A 134 23.28 -4.31 11.51
N ASN A 135 22.15 -3.63 11.26
CA ASN A 135 21.06 -4.14 10.43
C ASN A 135 21.34 -3.81 8.97
N GLN A 136 21.38 -4.85 8.11
CA GLN A 136 21.70 -4.75 6.68
C GLN A 136 20.65 -3.99 5.85
N ARG A 137 19.44 -3.77 6.38
CA ARG A 137 18.37 -2.98 5.73
C ARG A 137 18.51 -1.46 5.97
N ILE A 138 19.52 -1.02 6.72
CA ILE A 138 19.77 0.39 7.02
C ILE A 138 21.05 0.79 6.31
N THR A 139 20.90 1.41 5.14
CA THR A 139 21.98 1.83 4.24
C THR A 139 21.82 3.28 3.78
N PRO A 140 21.63 4.26 4.69
CA PRO A 140 21.32 5.66 4.31
C PRO A 140 22.44 6.39 3.55
N ASN A 141 23.64 5.80 3.46
CA ASN A 141 24.78 6.26 2.69
C ASN A 141 25.01 5.48 1.37
N ARG A 142 24.11 4.55 0.99
CA ARG A 142 24.17 3.81 -0.28
C ARG A 142 23.72 4.75 -1.39
N ASP A 143 24.63 5.07 -2.29
CA ASP A 143 24.36 5.95 -3.42
C ASP A 143 23.86 5.13 -4.60
N VAL A 144 22.71 5.49 -5.17
CA VAL A 144 22.15 4.83 -6.36
C VAL A 144 23.12 4.87 -7.55
N LEU A 145 23.95 5.92 -7.65
CA LEU A 145 24.93 6.13 -8.73
C LEU A 145 26.27 5.39 -8.51
N GLU A 146 26.43 4.63 -7.42
CA GLU A 146 27.53 3.66 -7.30
C GLU A 146 27.22 2.33 -8.02
N GLY A 147 25.98 2.13 -8.49
CA GLY A 147 25.53 0.94 -9.21
C GLY A 147 25.32 1.15 -10.70
N ASP A 148 24.60 0.23 -11.31
CA ASP A 148 24.32 0.26 -12.74
C ASP A 148 23.31 1.36 -13.13
N GLY A 149 22.70 2.10 -12.20
CA GLY A 149 21.84 3.26 -12.47
C GLY A 149 20.53 2.87 -13.18
N LEU A 150 20.02 3.75 -14.05
CA LEU A 150 18.87 3.43 -14.91
C LEU A 150 19.32 2.51 -16.06
N ASP A 151 18.77 1.30 -16.14
CA ASP A 151 19.06 0.36 -17.22
C ASP A 151 18.47 0.80 -18.57
N ASP A 152 19.02 0.29 -19.67
CA ASP A 152 18.66 0.74 -21.03
C ASP A 152 17.23 0.34 -21.44
N ASP A 153 16.67 -0.75 -20.90
CA ASP A 153 15.31 -1.21 -21.19
C ASP A 153 14.27 -0.33 -20.48
N THR A 154 14.42 -0.09 -19.17
CA THR A 154 13.59 0.86 -18.41
C THR A 154 13.74 2.27 -18.97
N GLY A 155 14.96 2.69 -19.31
CA GLY A 155 15.22 3.97 -19.96
C GLY A 155 14.54 4.09 -21.32
N LYS A 156 14.49 3.01 -22.11
CA LYS A 156 13.75 2.98 -23.39
C LYS A 156 12.25 3.10 -23.18
N ALA A 157 11.66 2.31 -22.28
CA ALA A 157 10.23 2.36 -21.99
C ALA A 157 9.79 3.75 -21.51
N LEU A 158 10.58 4.39 -20.64
CA LEU A 158 10.37 5.78 -20.21
C LEU A 158 10.43 6.77 -21.39
N ARG A 159 11.43 6.67 -22.27
CA ARG A 159 11.51 7.53 -23.47
C ARG A 159 10.33 7.35 -24.43
N GLN A 160 9.82 6.13 -24.60
CA GLN A 160 8.63 5.90 -25.45
C GLN A 160 7.38 6.60 -24.92
N LEU A 161 7.32 6.85 -23.61
CA LEU A 161 6.27 7.61 -22.92
C LEU A 161 6.63 9.10 -22.73
N GLY A 162 7.65 9.63 -23.43
CA GLY A 162 8.02 11.05 -23.35
C GLY A 162 8.90 11.44 -22.16
N PHE A 163 9.23 10.51 -21.26
CA PHE A 163 10.05 10.80 -20.08
C PHE A 163 11.53 10.99 -20.45
N VAL A 164 12.03 12.21 -20.28
CA VAL A 164 13.42 12.65 -20.55
C VAL A 164 14.35 12.49 -19.34
N ALA A 165 13.77 12.39 -18.14
CA ALA A 165 14.46 12.32 -16.87
C ALA A 165 13.71 11.43 -15.88
N ALA A 166 14.45 10.83 -14.95
CA ALA A 166 13.92 9.98 -13.89
C ALA A 166 14.61 10.25 -12.54
N GLY A 167 13.81 10.36 -11.47
CA GLY A 167 14.26 10.29 -10.08
C GLY A 167 14.50 8.84 -9.68
N ILE A 168 15.75 8.38 -9.75
CA ILE A 168 16.11 6.98 -9.47
C ILE A 168 16.39 6.71 -7.98
N ALA A 169 15.83 5.61 -7.47
CA ALA A 169 15.84 5.21 -6.07
C ALA A 169 16.44 3.80 -5.87
N PRO A 170 17.33 3.57 -4.87
CA PRO A 170 17.86 2.23 -4.59
C PRO A 170 16.75 1.24 -4.19
N LYS A 171 16.65 0.08 -4.86
CA LYS A 171 15.77 -1.03 -4.45
C LYS A 171 16.18 -1.65 -3.11
N GLY A 172 15.18 -1.94 -2.28
CA GLY A 172 15.26 -2.76 -1.07
C GLY A 172 15.96 -2.11 0.15
N GLY A 173 15.43 -2.40 1.34
CA GLY A 173 15.88 -1.83 2.61
C GLY A 173 14.83 -0.92 3.25
N ILE A 174 15.11 -0.41 4.45
CA ILE A 174 14.24 0.46 5.26
C ILE A 174 14.70 1.92 5.15
N MET A 175 16.00 2.15 5.34
CA MET A 175 16.67 3.40 4.92
C MET A 175 17.54 3.04 3.72
N ARG A 176 16.93 3.12 2.54
CA ARG A 176 17.38 2.44 1.32
C ARG A 176 18.64 3.09 0.73
N GLY A 177 18.77 4.40 0.87
CA GLY A 177 19.95 5.16 0.48
C GLY A 177 19.63 6.56 -0.07
N LEU A 178 20.50 7.02 -0.97
CA LEU A 178 20.43 8.32 -1.63
C LEU A 178 19.96 8.14 -3.08
N GLY A 179 18.89 8.84 -3.45
CA GLY A 179 18.40 8.94 -4.82
C GLY A 179 19.13 10.00 -5.64
N ALA A 180 18.90 9.97 -6.95
CA ALA A 180 19.46 10.92 -7.90
C ALA A 180 18.50 11.17 -9.07
N VAL A 181 18.66 12.30 -9.76
CA VAL A 181 17.94 12.60 -10.99
C VAL A 181 18.88 12.37 -12.17
N THR A 182 18.49 11.48 -13.08
CA THR A 182 19.26 11.12 -14.28
C THR A 182 18.45 11.37 -15.55
N SER A 183 19.16 11.66 -16.63
CA SER A 183 18.64 11.60 -18.00
C SER A 183 18.25 10.16 -18.35
N THR A 184 17.19 10.01 -19.16
CA THR A 184 16.80 8.74 -19.77
C THR A 184 17.51 8.46 -21.09
N ALA A 185 18.46 9.31 -21.53
CA ALA A 185 19.23 9.10 -22.75
C ALA A 185 19.95 7.72 -22.75
N PRO A 186 20.00 7.02 -23.90
CA PRO A 186 20.62 5.70 -23.98
C PRO A 186 22.14 5.78 -23.75
N ARG A 187 22.71 4.71 -23.17
CA ARG A 187 24.15 4.64 -22.93
C ARG A 187 24.94 4.57 -24.25
N PRO A 188 26.09 5.25 -24.34
CA PRO A 188 26.90 5.21 -25.55
C PRO A 188 27.56 3.84 -25.76
N GLU A 189 27.34 3.22 -26.93
CA GLU A 189 28.07 2.01 -27.35
C GLU A 189 29.59 2.23 -27.54
N SER A 190 30.02 3.50 -27.64
CA SER A 190 31.40 3.90 -27.89
C SER A 190 32.00 4.62 -26.69
N ALA A 191 33.18 4.16 -26.25
CA ALA A 191 33.95 4.75 -25.15
C ALA A 191 34.46 6.21 -25.38
N SER A 192 33.99 6.87 -26.44
CA SER A 192 34.29 8.27 -26.76
C SER A 192 33.09 9.22 -26.62
N ALA A 193 31.87 8.69 -26.42
CA ALA A 193 30.68 9.48 -26.11
C ALA A 193 30.46 9.57 -24.59
N LYS A 194 29.62 10.52 -24.15
CA LYS A 194 29.39 10.81 -22.74
C LYS A 194 28.35 9.85 -22.15
N ASP A 195 28.55 9.47 -20.90
CA ASP A 195 27.50 8.83 -20.09
C ASP A 195 26.26 9.75 -19.97
N PRO A 196 25.05 9.18 -19.75
CA PRO A 196 23.84 9.97 -19.54
C PRO A 196 24.00 11.01 -18.42
N SER A 197 23.44 12.21 -18.62
CA SER A 197 23.59 13.31 -17.69
C SER A 197 22.90 13.06 -16.34
N ILE A 198 23.62 13.37 -15.26
CA ILE A 198 23.09 13.37 -13.90
C ILE A 198 22.73 14.81 -13.55
N TYR A 199 21.44 15.15 -13.56
CA TYR A 199 20.94 16.50 -13.26
C TYR A 199 21.14 16.86 -11.78
N ARG A 200 20.92 15.89 -10.87
CA ARG A 200 21.17 16.07 -9.43
C ARG A 200 21.54 14.77 -8.74
N ARG A 201 22.73 14.71 -8.14
CA ARG A 201 23.18 13.61 -7.27
C ARG A 201 22.75 13.90 -5.83
N HIS A 202 22.36 12.85 -5.10
CA HIS A 202 21.86 12.94 -3.71
C HIS A 202 20.65 13.87 -3.59
N ALA A 203 19.71 13.73 -4.54
CA ALA A 203 18.54 14.60 -4.64
C ALA A 203 17.59 14.44 -3.45
N PHE A 204 17.42 13.20 -2.96
CA PHE A 204 16.54 12.81 -1.87
C PHE A 204 17.09 11.60 -1.11
N HIS A 205 16.66 11.42 0.14
CA HIS A 205 16.80 10.17 0.88
C HIS A 205 15.61 9.24 0.55
N THR A 206 15.83 7.93 0.65
CA THR A 206 14.82 6.91 0.31
C THR A 206 14.48 6.01 1.51
N TYR A 207 13.20 5.91 1.84
CA TYR A 207 12.67 5.23 3.03
C TYR A 207 11.50 4.29 2.68
N ASP A 208 11.27 3.28 3.52
CA ASP A 208 10.30 2.21 3.28
C ASP A 208 10.02 1.40 4.57
N PHE A 209 8.81 0.83 4.75
CA PHE A 209 8.47 -0.05 5.88
C PHE A 209 8.83 -1.54 5.65
N TYR A 210 9.93 -1.78 4.91
CA TYR A 210 10.40 -3.09 4.45
C TYR A 210 10.69 -4.12 5.57
N ARG A 211 9.92 -5.21 5.56
CA ARG A 211 9.84 -6.23 6.62
C ARG A 211 10.04 -7.66 6.07
N GLY A 212 10.66 -8.52 6.87
CA GLY A 212 11.01 -9.90 6.47
C GLY A 212 9.88 -10.93 6.63
N GLY A 213 8.76 -10.53 7.24
CA GLY A 213 7.66 -11.44 7.59
C GLY A 213 8.09 -12.56 8.55
N TRP A 214 7.40 -13.70 8.47
CA TRP A 214 7.58 -14.85 9.36
C TRP A 214 8.33 -16.04 8.72
N GLY A 215 9.00 -15.81 7.58
CA GLY A 215 9.85 -16.82 6.96
C GLY A 215 11.09 -17.13 7.82
N LEU A 216 11.48 -18.40 7.90
CA LEU A 216 12.68 -18.82 8.64
C LEU A 216 13.92 -18.79 7.73
N PRO A 217 15.10 -18.36 8.24
CA PRO A 217 15.35 -17.80 9.57
C PRO A 217 14.76 -16.39 9.75
N LEU A 218 14.26 -16.10 10.95
CA LEU A 218 13.65 -14.78 11.23
C LEU A 218 14.71 -13.68 11.14
N THR A 219 14.39 -12.57 10.46
CA THR A 219 15.31 -11.44 10.26
C THR A 219 14.65 -10.13 10.67
N THR A 220 15.19 -9.49 11.71
CA THR A 220 14.66 -8.22 12.24
C THR A 220 14.74 -7.10 11.20
N PRO A 221 13.68 -6.29 11.01
CA PRO A 221 12.33 -6.46 11.57
C PRO A 221 11.47 -7.47 10.79
N THR A 222 10.63 -8.18 11.53
CA THR A 222 9.58 -9.09 11.00
C THR A 222 8.23 -8.37 10.85
N SER A 223 8.06 -7.23 11.53
CA SER A 223 6.83 -6.45 11.63
C SER A 223 7.04 -4.96 11.30
N GLN A 224 5.95 -4.27 10.98
CA GLN A 224 5.94 -2.84 10.65
C GLN A 224 6.29 -1.94 11.84
N MET A 225 5.75 -2.22 13.03
CA MET A 225 6.20 -1.58 14.29
C MET A 225 7.69 -1.81 14.58
N GLY A 226 8.25 -2.96 14.18
CA GLY A 226 9.68 -3.22 14.21
C GLY A 226 10.47 -2.34 13.25
N CYS A 227 9.96 -2.07 12.04
CA CYS A 227 10.53 -1.09 11.11
C CYS A 227 10.49 0.32 11.71
N ILE A 228 9.34 0.75 12.23
CA ILE A 228 9.13 2.07 12.83
C ILE A 228 10.07 2.29 14.03
N ALA A 229 10.17 1.33 14.95
CA ALA A 229 11.08 1.43 16.08
C ALA A 229 12.56 1.43 15.67
N LEU A 230 12.93 0.65 14.65
CA LEU A 230 14.28 0.68 14.08
C LEU A 230 14.60 2.05 13.45
N ILE A 231 13.68 2.64 12.68
CA ILE A 231 13.84 3.99 12.12
C ILE A 231 14.04 5.02 13.25
N ARG A 232 13.14 5.02 14.24
CA ARG A 232 13.15 5.91 15.41
C ARG A 232 14.46 5.83 16.20
N GLN A 233 14.96 4.61 16.46
CA GLN A 233 16.25 4.40 17.12
C GLN A 233 17.43 4.83 16.23
N THR A 234 17.40 4.55 14.92
CA THR A 234 18.48 4.93 14.00
C THR A 234 18.60 6.45 13.82
N ILE A 235 17.49 7.19 13.77
CA ILE A 235 17.49 8.67 13.76
C ILE A 235 18.11 9.19 15.07
N SER A 236 17.66 8.67 16.21
CA SER A 236 18.21 9.03 17.53
C SER A 236 19.72 8.73 17.65
N ASP A 237 20.17 7.59 17.12
CA ASP A 237 21.57 7.19 17.08
C ASP A 237 22.42 8.12 16.21
N ALA A 238 21.89 8.56 15.06
CA ALA A 238 22.58 9.49 14.16
C ALA A 238 22.74 10.87 14.81
N GLN A 239 21.72 11.37 15.52
CA GLN A 239 21.76 12.63 16.25
C GLN A 239 22.76 12.57 17.42
N TRP A 240 22.71 11.51 18.22
CA TRP A 240 23.70 11.26 19.29
C TRP A 240 25.13 11.15 18.74
N GLN A 241 25.32 10.46 17.62
CA GLN A 241 26.62 10.37 16.97
C GLN A 241 27.10 11.73 16.46
N SER A 242 26.23 12.54 15.85
CA SER A 242 26.57 13.90 15.39
C SER A 242 27.06 14.77 16.55
N LEU A 243 26.34 14.81 17.67
CA LEU A 243 26.77 15.54 18.88
C LEU A 243 28.13 15.05 19.40
N ARG A 244 28.37 13.74 19.41
CA ARG A 244 29.66 13.18 19.82
C ARG A 244 30.79 13.52 18.85
N ARG A 245 30.54 13.58 17.55
CA ARG A 245 31.52 14.00 16.53
C ARG A 245 31.80 15.50 16.55
N GLN A 246 30.85 16.33 16.99
CA GLN A 246 31.08 17.74 17.27
C GLN A 246 32.02 17.93 18.47
N ALA A 247 31.88 17.10 19.51
CA ALA A 247 32.77 17.10 20.68
C ALA A 247 34.15 16.48 20.41
N ASP A 248 34.23 15.40 19.62
CA ASP A 248 35.47 14.77 19.15
C ASP A 248 35.46 14.53 17.63
N PRO A 249 35.97 15.49 16.83
CA PRO A 249 36.06 15.36 15.39
C PRO A 249 37.00 14.25 14.88
N SER A 250 37.76 13.59 15.75
CA SER A 250 38.62 12.46 15.37
C SER A 250 37.88 11.12 15.30
N MET A 251 36.62 11.08 15.77
CA MET A 251 35.78 9.88 15.78
C MET A 251 35.42 9.42 14.35
N PRO A 252 35.45 8.09 14.05
CA PRO A 252 35.22 7.58 12.70
C PRO A 252 33.82 7.90 12.14
N ILE A 253 33.73 8.00 10.81
CA ILE A 253 32.46 8.15 10.09
C ILE A 253 31.68 6.81 10.11
N ASN A 254 30.37 6.90 10.28
CA ASN A 254 29.40 5.81 10.21
C ASN A 254 28.43 6.06 9.04
N ALA A 255 27.83 5.00 8.49
CA ALA A 255 26.78 5.05 7.48
C ALA A 255 25.65 6.02 7.86
N ILE A 256 25.26 6.04 9.14
CA ILE A 256 24.14 6.87 9.63
C ILE A 256 24.46 8.37 9.73
N ASP A 257 25.74 8.79 9.64
CA ASP A 257 26.10 10.22 9.71
C ASP A 257 25.39 11.04 8.62
N THR A 258 25.20 10.46 7.44
CA THR A 258 24.54 11.09 6.27
C THR A 258 23.17 11.67 6.63
N LEU A 259 22.42 11.02 7.53
CA LEU A 259 21.09 11.46 8.00
C LEU A 259 21.10 12.84 8.72
N THR A 260 22.26 13.28 9.19
CA THR A 260 22.45 14.55 9.90
C THR A 260 23.38 15.52 9.16
N THR A 261 24.10 15.07 8.13
CA THR A 261 25.03 15.91 7.37
C THR A 261 24.55 16.30 5.98
N LEU A 262 23.59 15.55 5.42
CA LEU A 262 22.91 15.92 4.18
C LEU A 262 21.58 16.61 4.52
N ASP A 263 21.27 17.62 3.72
CA ASP A 263 19.99 18.34 3.76
C ASP A 263 19.29 18.11 2.43
N ALA A 264 18.42 17.09 2.42
CA ALA A 264 17.69 16.61 1.26
C ALA A 264 16.34 16.04 1.72
N PRO A 265 15.26 16.19 0.93
CA PRO A 265 13.94 15.66 1.26
C PRO A 265 13.95 14.14 1.44
N ILE A 266 12.99 13.63 2.21
CA ILE A 266 12.80 12.21 2.47
C ILE A 266 11.63 11.70 1.61
N PHE A 267 11.95 10.85 0.63
CA PHE A 267 10.95 10.17 -0.19
C PHE A 267 10.62 8.83 0.48
N PHE A 268 9.38 8.69 0.96
CA PHE A 268 8.92 7.54 1.74
C PHE A 268 7.97 6.67 0.92
N ASN A 269 8.36 5.42 0.67
CA ASN A 269 7.55 4.47 -0.07
C ASN A 269 6.46 3.82 0.80
N LEU A 270 5.21 3.93 0.39
CA LEU A 270 4.04 3.37 1.10
C LEU A 270 3.46 2.14 0.39
N ASP A 271 3.08 1.13 1.18
CA ASP A 271 2.33 -0.06 0.72
C ASP A 271 0.83 0.01 1.08
N HIS A 272 0.44 0.89 2.02
CA HIS A 272 -0.96 1.13 2.41
C HIS A 272 -1.17 2.62 2.76
N GLU A 273 -2.32 3.23 2.42
CA GLU A 273 -2.48 4.69 2.58
C GLU A 273 -2.40 5.19 4.04
N GLN A 274 -2.76 4.33 5.00
CA GLN A 274 -2.59 4.63 6.44
C GLN A 274 -1.12 4.63 6.93
N GLU A 275 -0.16 4.16 6.13
CA GLU A 275 1.27 4.26 6.44
C GLU A 275 1.77 5.72 6.34
N ALA A 276 1.07 6.61 5.63
CA ALA A 276 1.39 8.04 5.54
C ALA A 276 1.52 8.70 6.92
N MET A 277 0.50 8.56 7.78
CA MET A 277 0.49 9.13 9.13
C MET A 277 1.56 8.50 10.05
N GLN A 278 2.03 7.29 9.75
CA GLN A 278 3.10 6.61 10.50
C GLN A 278 4.48 7.07 10.02
N ALA A 279 4.62 7.39 8.73
CA ALA A 279 5.82 7.94 8.12
C ALA A 279 6.10 9.36 8.65
N ASP A 280 5.11 10.26 8.60
CA ASP A 280 5.18 11.59 9.21
C ASP A 280 5.60 11.50 10.69
N GLU A 281 4.87 10.75 11.51
CA GLU A 281 5.17 10.65 12.93
C GLU A 281 6.57 10.09 13.20
N VAL A 282 7.01 9.02 12.51
CA VAL A 282 8.35 8.48 12.79
C VAL A 282 9.45 9.43 12.36
N LEU A 283 9.23 10.23 11.31
CA LEU A 283 10.15 11.27 10.85
C LEU A 283 10.16 12.50 11.77
N SER A 284 9.10 12.78 12.53
CA SER A 284 9.12 13.78 13.63
C SER A 284 10.14 13.47 14.75
N THR A 285 10.79 12.30 14.73
CA THR A 285 11.95 11.97 15.58
C THR A 285 13.20 12.81 15.23
N PHE A 286 13.26 13.39 14.03
CA PHE A 286 14.32 14.34 13.68
C PHE A 286 14.17 15.63 14.51
N ALA A 287 15.27 16.11 15.08
CA ALA A 287 15.30 17.30 15.92
C ALA A 287 15.04 18.60 15.15
N GLU A 288 15.31 18.59 13.84
CA GLU A 288 14.94 19.64 12.89
C GLU A 288 13.95 19.04 11.88
N PRO A 289 12.87 19.75 11.49
CA PRO A 289 11.93 19.28 10.49
C PRO A 289 12.61 18.90 9.17
N ARG A 290 12.06 17.91 8.47
CA ARG A 290 12.51 17.46 7.14
C ARG A 290 11.35 17.58 6.16
N ASP A 291 11.64 17.97 4.92
CA ASP A 291 10.65 17.91 3.84
C ASP A 291 10.37 16.44 3.50
N ILE A 292 9.09 16.05 3.47
CA ILE A 292 8.63 14.68 3.22
C ILE A 292 7.89 14.64 1.87
N VAL A 293 8.15 13.59 1.09
CA VAL A 293 7.38 13.25 -0.11
C VAL A 293 6.94 11.80 0.00
N LEU A 294 5.64 11.55 -0.08
CA LEU A 294 5.07 10.22 0.10
C LEU A 294 4.83 9.57 -1.27
N ILE A 295 5.37 8.38 -1.50
CA ILE A 295 5.13 7.61 -2.72
C ILE A 295 3.89 6.73 -2.49
N GLY A 296 2.76 7.18 -3.03
CA GLY A 296 1.43 6.62 -2.79
C GLY A 296 1.22 5.20 -3.31
N THR A 297 0.08 4.64 -2.96
CA THR A 297 -0.44 3.33 -3.36
C THR A 297 -1.41 3.40 -4.55
N GLY A 298 -2.00 4.58 -4.79
CA GLY A 298 -3.10 4.79 -5.75
C GLY A 298 -4.49 4.58 -5.12
N THR A 299 -4.60 4.64 -3.79
CA THR A 299 -5.84 4.45 -3.02
C THR A 299 -6.04 5.50 -1.91
N GLU A 300 -5.34 6.62 -2.00
CA GLU A 300 -5.30 7.70 -1.00
C GLU A 300 -6.70 8.27 -0.69
N LEU A 301 -7.64 8.26 -1.64
CA LEU A 301 -9.03 8.66 -1.44
C LEU A 301 -9.73 7.92 -0.29
N ARG A 302 -9.28 6.71 0.07
CA ARG A 302 -9.80 5.93 1.23
C ARG A 302 -9.50 6.62 2.56
N ARG A 303 -8.56 7.58 2.58
CA ARG A 303 -8.03 8.29 3.73
C ARG A 303 -7.80 9.79 3.46
N LEU A 304 -8.55 10.35 2.49
CA LEU A 304 -8.41 11.71 1.95
C LEU A 304 -8.16 12.77 3.04
N ASP A 305 -9.07 12.89 4.01
CA ASP A 305 -9.01 13.98 5.01
C ASP A 305 -7.72 13.91 5.85
N ALA A 306 -7.29 12.71 6.25
CA ALA A 306 -6.10 12.54 7.08
C ALA A 306 -4.79 12.77 6.31
N ILE A 307 -4.73 12.39 5.03
CA ILE A 307 -3.55 12.65 4.18
C ILE A 307 -3.48 14.14 3.80
N THR A 308 -4.64 14.78 3.61
CA THR A 308 -4.72 16.24 3.41
C THR A 308 -4.26 17.00 4.67
N GLU A 309 -4.59 16.52 5.88
CA GLU A 309 -4.16 17.12 7.15
C GLU A 309 -2.63 17.10 7.36
N LEU A 310 -1.90 16.13 6.78
CA LEU A 310 -0.43 16.08 6.84
C LEU A 310 0.21 17.25 6.07
N GLY A 311 -0.34 17.61 4.91
CA GLY A 311 0.21 18.64 4.02
C GLY A 311 1.46 18.21 3.22
N ASP A 312 1.87 16.94 3.32
CA ASP A 312 2.98 16.39 2.55
C ASP A 312 2.70 16.35 1.04
N ALA A 313 3.77 16.39 0.24
CA ALA A 313 3.69 16.18 -1.19
C ALA A 313 3.55 14.69 -1.54
N LEU A 314 2.81 14.40 -2.62
CA LEU A 314 2.44 13.06 -3.05
C LEU A 314 3.03 12.74 -4.43
N ILE A 315 3.60 11.55 -4.57
CA ILE A 315 3.91 10.93 -5.87
C ILE A 315 2.94 9.75 -6.03
N LEU A 316 1.95 9.89 -6.90
CA LEU A 316 0.86 8.93 -7.06
C LEU A 316 1.06 8.03 -8.31
N PRO A 317 0.88 6.72 -8.18
CA PRO A 317 0.83 5.82 -9.33
C PRO A 317 -0.58 5.84 -9.94
N LEU A 318 -0.67 5.93 -11.27
CA LEU A 318 -1.91 5.69 -12.00
C LEU A 318 -2.15 4.18 -12.10
N ARG A 319 -2.89 3.63 -11.13
CA ARG A 319 -3.02 2.18 -10.94
C ARG A 319 -4.46 1.78 -10.64
N PHE A 320 -5.31 1.76 -11.67
CA PHE A 320 -6.70 1.36 -11.51
C PHE A 320 -6.86 -0.17 -11.39
N PRO A 321 -7.79 -0.67 -10.56
CA PRO A 321 -8.08 -2.10 -10.47
C PRO A 321 -8.84 -2.57 -11.73
N ARG A 322 -8.73 -3.86 -12.06
CA ARG A 322 -9.50 -4.45 -13.17
C ARG A 322 -11.00 -4.46 -12.85
N LYS A 323 -11.84 -4.31 -13.89
CA LYS A 323 -13.31 -4.53 -13.87
C LYS A 323 -13.62 -5.83 -13.09
N PRO A 324 -14.34 -5.78 -11.95
CA PRO A 324 -14.61 -6.97 -11.15
C PRO A 324 -15.52 -7.95 -11.90
N ASP A 325 -15.23 -9.25 -11.85
CA ASP A 325 -16.05 -10.25 -12.53
C ASP A 325 -17.32 -10.58 -11.70
N VAL A 326 -18.47 -10.09 -12.18
CA VAL A 326 -19.79 -10.37 -11.61
C VAL A 326 -20.71 -11.13 -12.58
N SER A 327 -20.13 -11.78 -13.60
CA SER A 327 -20.84 -12.47 -14.71
C SER A 327 -21.76 -13.62 -14.26
N THR A 328 -21.59 -14.14 -13.05
CA THR A 328 -22.44 -15.19 -12.47
C THR A 328 -22.74 -14.89 -11.00
N VAL A 329 -23.83 -15.44 -10.47
CA VAL A 329 -24.20 -15.27 -9.05
C VAL A 329 -23.07 -15.70 -8.10
N GLY A 330 -22.34 -16.78 -8.41
CA GLY A 330 -21.23 -17.25 -7.57
C GLY A 330 -20.04 -16.29 -7.55
N LYS A 331 -19.64 -15.78 -8.74
CA LYS A 331 -18.58 -14.77 -8.84
C LYS A 331 -19.01 -13.45 -8.19
N ALA A 332 -20.22 -12.99 -8.49
CA ALA A 332 -20.83 -11.82 -7.87
C ALA A 332 -21.01 -11.94 -6.34
N GLU A 333 -21.19 -13.13 -5.78
CA GLU A 333 -21.17 -13.37 -4.31
C GLU A 333 -19.74 -13.32 -3.73
N SER A 334 -18.71 -13.70 -4.50
CA SER A 334 -17.30 -13.68 -4.05
C SER A 334 -16.60 -12.33 -4.10
N VAL A 335 -17.08 -11.38 -4.91
CA VAL A 335 -16.51 -10.02 -4.97
C VAL A 335 -16.98 -9.19 -3.77
N GLU A 336 -16.05 -8.71 -2.94
CA GLU A 336 -16.40 -7.83 -1.82
C GLU A 336 -16.94 -6.47 -2.29
N LEU A 337 -17.85 -5.86 -1.52
CA LEU A 337 -18.45 -4.58 -1.93
C LEU A 337 -17.41 -3.46 -2.02
N GLU A 338 -16.45 -3.45 -1.09
CA GLU A 338 -15.34 -2.50 -1.09
C GLU A 338 -14.52 -2.56 -2.39
N THR A 339 -14.26 -3.75 -2.94
CA THR A 339 -13.55 -3.93 -4.21
C THR A 339 -14.28 -3.26 -5.39
N MET A 340 -15.61 -3.37 -5.43
CA MET A 340 -16.41 -2.71 -6.48
C MET A 340 -16.45 -1.18 -6.30
N MET A 341 -16.48 -0.70 -5.06
CA MET A 341 -16.42 0.73 -4.75
C MET A 341 -15.03 1.34 -5.07
N ILE A 342 -13.94 0.62 -4.79
CA ILE A 342 -12.59 1.05 -5.19
C ILE A 342 -12.45 1.05 -6.71
N TRP A 343 -13.02 0.07 -7.42
CA TRP A 343 -13.00 0.06 -8.88
C TRP A 343 -13.67 1.27 -9.51
N GLU A 344 -14.84 1.68 -9.00
CA GLU A 344 -15.51 2.88 -9.48
C GLU A 344 -14.75 4.18 -9.12
N GLN A 345 -14.21 4.28 -7.90
CA GLN A 345 -13.65 5.54 -7.40
C GLN A 345 -12.17 5.75 -7.74
N ALA A 346 -11.41 4.72 -8.10
CA ALA A 346 -9.96 4.82 -8.32
C ALA A 346 -9.54 5.86 -9.39
N PRO A 347 -10.23 6.03 -10.53
CA PRO A 347 -9.94 7.11 -11.49
C PRO A 347 -9.94 8.51 -10.85
N THR A 348 -10.86 8.76 -9.91
CA THR A 348 -10.97 10.06 -9.23
C THR A 348 -9.85 10.35 -8.23
N ASN A 349 -8.97 9.38 -7.90
CA ASN A 349 -8.00 9.48 -6.81
C ASN A 349 -7.08 10.71 -6.94
N VAL A 350 -6.46 10.89 -8.11
CA VAL A 350 -5.50 11.98 -8.37
C VAL A 350 -6.17 13.33 -8.23
N ARG A 351 -7.30 13.52 -8.94
CA ARG A 351 -8.12 14.73 -8.89
C ARG A 351 -8.55 15.05 -7.47
N ARG A 352 -9.06 14.07 -6.70
CA ARG A 352 -9.50 14.30 -5.31
C ARG A 352 -8.37 14.75 -4.39
N MET A 353 -7.17 14.22 -4.54
CA MET A 353 -6.00 14.70 -3.78
C MET A 353 -5.61 16.13 -4.19
N HIS A 354 -5.68 16.45 -5.50
CA HIS A 354 -5.39 17.79 -6.01
C HIS A 354 -6.43 18.83 -5.54
N ASP A 355 -7.73 18.54 -5.72
CA ASP A 355 -8.86 19.37 -5.28
C ASP A 355 -8.85 19.64 -3.76
N ALA A 356 -8.32 18.71 -2.96
CA ALA A 356 -8.12 18.86 -1.52
C ALA A 356 -6.94 19.78 -1.15
N GLY A 357 -6.07 20.12 -2.11
CA GLY A 357 -4.94 21.04 -1.95
C GLY A 357 -3.58 20.37 -1.75
N ASN A 358 -3.43 19.06 -1.94
CA ASN A 358 -2.12 18.41 -1.91
C ASN A 358 -1.30 18.74 -3.17
N THR A 359 0.01 18.86 -3.02
CA THR A 359 0.93 18.87 -4.17
C THR A 359 1.10 17.45 -4.69
N VAL A 360 0.72 17.19 -5.94
CA VAL A 360 0.71 15.86 -6.55
C VAL A 360 1.65 15.81 -7.75
N ALA A 361 2.43 14.74 -7.87
CA ALA A 361 3.11 14.32 -9.10
C ALA A 361 2.69 12.89 -9.47
N LEU A 362 2.81 12.52 -10.75
CA LEU A 362 2.50 11.18 -11.24
C LEU A 362 3.78 10.38 -11.53
N THR A 363 3.73 9.05 -11.34
CA THR A 363 4.83 8.13 -11.66
C THR A 363 4.33 6.93 -12.46
N THR A 364 5.17 6.40 -13.36
CA THR A 364 4.92 5.14 -14.07
C THR A 364 5.25 3.91 -13.20
N SER A 365 5.94 4.11 -12.07
CA SER A 365 6.22 3.03 -11.11
C SER A 365 4.98 2.59 -10.32
N LYS A 366 5.02 1.38 -9.75
CA LYS A 366 3.87 0.66 -9.13
C LYS A 366 2.67 0.36 -10.06
N SER A 367 2.63 0.89 -11.29
CA SER A 367 1.69 0.42 -12.31
C SER A 367 1.92 -1.07 -12.62
N ARG A 368 0.88 -1.73 -13.13
CA ARG A 368 0.97 -3.11 -13.65
C ARG A 368 1.61 -3.17 -15.02
N ASP A 369 1.37 -2.15 -15.83
CA ASP A 369 1.97 -1.94 -17.13
C ASP A 369 2.36 -0.46 -17.26
N ARG A 370 3.54 -0.19 -17.81
CA ARG A 370 4.00 1.20 -18.03
C ARG A 370 3.45 1.78 -19.34
N SER A 371 3.17 0.96 -20.35
CA SER A 371 2.63 1.41 -21.65
C SER A 371 1.32 2.17 -21.48
N ALA A 372 0.39 1.61 -20.69
CA ALA A 372 -0.93 2.16 -20.40
C ALA A 372 -0.94 3.45 -19.58
N PHE A 373 0.20 4.15 -19.40
CA PHE A 373 0.28 5.34 -18.57
C PHE A 373 -0.62 6.47 -19.10
N PHE A 374 -0.64 6.70 -20.41
CA PHE A 374 -1.52 7.71 -21.02
C PHE A 374 -2.99 7.30 -20.97
N ASP A 375 -3.33 6.04 -21.25
CA ASP A 375 -4.70 5.53 -21.13
C ASP A 375 -5.28 5.78 -19.72
N ASN A 376 -4.44 5.61 -18.68
CA ASN A 376 -4.84 5.90 -17.31
C ASN A 376 -4.84 7.41 -16.98
N ILE A 377 -4.08 8.27 -17.68
CA ILE A 377 -4.23 9.74 -17.62
C ILE A 377 -5.58 10.13 -18.23
N HIS A 378 -5.89 9.66 -19.44
CA HIS A 378 -7.14 9.93 -20.14
C HIS A 378 -8.34 9.49 -19.29
N THR A 379 -8.31 8.27 -18.75
CA THR A 379 -9.33 7.79 -17.81
C THR A 379 -9.48 8.70 -16.59
N ALA A 380 -8.40 9.28 -16.05
CA ALA A 380 -8.50 10.24 -14.93
C ALA A 380 -9.08 11.60 -15.36
N ILE A 381 -8.79 12.05 -16.58
CA ILE A 381 -9.33 13.27 -17.19
C ILE A 381 -10.83 13.13 -17.47
N GLU A 382 -11.27 11.99 -18.00
CA GLU A 382 -12.71 11.65 -18.14
C GLU A 382 -13.46 11.72 -16.80
N HIS A 383 -12.79 11.40 -15.69
CA HIS A 383 -13.33 11.47 -14.32
C HIS A 383 -13.01 12.82 -13.62
N GLY A 384 -12.66 13.85 -14.42
CA GLY A 384 -12.60 15.26 -14.03
C GLY A 384 -11.23 15.82 -13.63
N LEU A 385 -10.11 15.11 -13.87
CA LEU A 385 -8.77 15.72 -13.76
C LEU A 385 -8.59 16.75 -14.88
N ASP A 386 -8.13 17.97 -14.54
CA ASP A 386 -7.87 18.98 -15.57
C ASP A 386 -6.62 18.61 -16.41
N PRO A 387 -6.67 18.68 -17.75
CA PRO A 387 -5.53 18.40 -18.63
C PRO A 387 -4.26 19.22 -18.31
N ALA A 388 -4.40 20.49 -17.92
CA ALA A 388 -3.26 21.34 -17.57
C ALA A 388 -2.66 20.94 -16.21
N ASP A 389 -3.49 20.51 -15.25
CA ASP A 389 -3.01 19.94 -13.99
C ASP A 389 -2.27 18.62 -14.26
N ALA A 390 -2.82 17.73 -15.09
CA ALA A 390 -2.19 16.47 -15.48
C ALA A 390 -0.78 16.68 -16.10
N LEU A 391 -0.64 17.69 -16.97
CA LEU A 391 0.66 18.10 -17.52
C LEU A 391 1.62 18.62 -16.43
N ASP A 392 1.16 19.43 -15.48
CA ASP A 392 2.00 19.92 -14.38
C ASP A 392 2.56 18.78 -13.51
N MET A 393 1.71 17.79 -13.23
CA MET A 393 2.03 16.63 -12.40
C MET A 393 3.11 15.71 -13.00
N ILE A 394 3.42 15.82 -14.30
CA ILE A 394 4.55 15.12 -14.97
C ILE A 394 5.67 16.05 -15.46
N THR A 395 5.59 17.37 -15.22
CA THR A 395 6.60 18.35 -15.66
C THR A 395 7.12 19.22 -14.51
N SER A 396 6.46 20.33 -14.21
CA SER A 396 6.93 21.35 -13.28
C SER A 396 6.86 20.91 -11.81
N THR A 397 5.83 20.17 -11.40
CA THR A 397 5.78 19.64 -10.03
C THR A 397 6.85 18.59 -9.72
N PRO A 398 7.07 17.52 -10.50
CA PRO A 398 8.18 16.60 -10.24
C PRO A 398 9.56 17.27 -10.35
N ALA A 399 9.74 18.27 -11.23
CA ALA A 399 11.00 19.05 -11.27
C ALA A 399 11.29 19.72 -9.92
N ARG A 400 10.28 20.38 -9.33
CA ARG A 400 10.35 21.05 -8.02
C ARG A 400 10.54 20.07 -6.86
N LEU A 401 9.85 18.92 -6.84
CA LEU A 401 10.01 17.90 -5.79
C LEU A 401 11.41 17.27 -5.80
N LEU A 402 12.01 17.13 -6.98
CA LEU A 402 13.36 16.62 -7.17
C LEU A 402 14.45 17.70 -7.03
N GLY A 403 14.08 18.98 -6.98
CA GLY A 403 15.00 20.11 -6.89
C GLY A 403 15.84 20.32 -8.16
N VAL A 404 15.21 20.24 -9.33
CA VAL A 404 15.79 20.43 -10.68
C VAL A 404 14.96 21.41 -11.53
N GLU A 405 14.12 22.21 -10.90
CA GLU A 405 13.26 23.24 -11.51
C GLU A 405 14.05 24.41 -12.14
N ASP A 406 15.37 24.48 -11.94
CA ASP A 406 16.27 25.40 -12.62
C ASP A 406 16.81 24.88 -13.97
N GLN A 407 16.46 23.65 -14.34
CA GLN A 407 16.98 22.92 -15.50
C GLN A 407 15.90 22.19 -16.32
N LEU A 408 14.82 21.74 -15.67
CA LEU A 408 13.76 20.88 -16.20
C LEU A 408 12.37 21.37 -15.76
N GLY A 409 11.32 20.89 -16.44
CA GLY A 409 9.92 21.11 -16.06
C GLY A 409 9.16 22.21 -16.82
N SER A 410 9.88 23.09 -17.54
CA SER A 410 9.31 24.09 -18.45
C SER A 410 10.15 24.25 -19.73
N ILE A 411 9.58 24.84 -20.78
CA ILE A 411 10.31 25.25 -21.99
C ILE A 411 10.73 26.72 -21.82
N GLU A 412 11.94 26.96 -21.29
CA GLU A 412 12.43 28.32 -21.01
C GLU A 412 13.86 28.58 -21.51
N PRO A 413 14.20 29.83 -21.92
CA PRO A 413 15.57 30.20 -22.28
C PRO A 413 16.55 30.02 -21.11
N GLY A 414 17.47 29.06 -21.25
CA GLY A 414 18.44 28.65 -20.23
C GLY A 414 18.31 27.19 -19.83
N PHE A 415 17.15 26.57 -20.06
CA PHE A 415 16.87 25.19 -19.69
C PHE A 415 17.51 24.20 -20.67
N ALA A 416 17.69 22.95 -20.23
CA ALA A 416 18.07 21.88 -21.14
C ALA A 416 16.98 21.69 -22.21
N ALA A 417 17.38 21.46 -23.45
CA ALA A 417 16.46 21.25 -24.57
C ALA A 417 15.87 19.83 -24.54
N ASN A 418 15.05 19.60 -23.51
CA ASN A 418 14.31 18.39 -23.25
C ASN A 418 12.84 18.65 -23.62
N LEU A 419 12.35 18.02 -24.70
CA LEU A 419 11.04 18.32 -25.29
C LEU A 419 10.36 17.01 -25.71
N VAL A 420 9.04 16.96 -25.65
CA VAL A 420 8.22 15.90 -26.29
C VAL A 420 7.48 16.53 -27.45
N ILE A 421 7.49 15.90 -28.62
CA ILE A 421 6.71 16.33 -29.79
C ILE A 421 5.71 15.22 -30.13
N ALA A 422 4.43 15.58 -30.19
CA ALA A 422 3.32 14.69 -30.48
C ALA A 422 2.61 15.05 -31.79
N SER A 423 1.85 14.11 -32.36
CA SER A 423 0.99 14.33 -33.54
C SER A 423 -0.25 15.17 -33.25
N GLY A 424 -0.76 15.13 -32.02
CA GLY A 424 -1.93 15.86 -31.51
C GLY A 424 -1.81 16.15 -30.01
N ASP A 425 -2.91 16.47 -29.33
CA ASP A 425 -2.86 16.73 -27.88
C ASP A 425 -2.84 15.44 -27.04
N LEU A 426 -1.73 15.18 -26.36
CA LEU A 426 -1.56 13.99 -25.50
C LEU A 426 -2.51 13.96 -24.28
N PHE A 427 -3.18 15.06 -23.95
CA PHE A 427 -4.08 15.17 -22.79
C PHE A 427 -5.55 15.38 -23.16
N ASP A 428 -5.89 15.38 -24.45
CA ASP A 428 -7.29 15.35 -24.91
C ASP A 428 -7.70 13.88 -25.14
N PRO A 429 -8.65 13.32 -24.37
CA PRO A 429 -9.09 11.93 -24.54
C PRO A 429 -9.91 11.70 -25.82
N GLU A 430 -10.35 12.75 -26.52
CA GLU A 430 -11.05 12.64 -27.82
C GLU A 430 -10.10 12.91 -29.01
N ALA A 431 -8.79 13.04 -28.78
CA ALA A 431 -7.79 13.23 -29.84
C ALA A 431 -7.32 11.88 -30.40
N ASP A 432 -8.08 11.35 -31.36
CA ASP A 432 -7.69 10.19 -32.18
C ASP A 432 -6.28 10.42 -32.78
N ASP A 433 -5.47 9.35 -32.85
CA ASP A 433 -4.10 9.32 -33.39
C ASP A 433 -3.04 10.22 -32.70
N ALA A 434 -3.26 10.66 -31.46
CA ALA A 434 -2.30 11.44 -30.66
C ALA A 434 -1.12 10.60 -30.09
N GLU A 435 -0.08 10.38 -30.90
CA GLU A 435 1.16 9.68 -30.54
C GLU A 435 2.35 10.61 -30.28
N ILE A 436 3.31 10.15 -29.46
CA ILE A 436 4.63 10.77 -29.31
C ILE A 436 5.50 10.41 -30.53
N ARG A 437 5.76 11.41 -31.39
CA ARG A 437 6.64 11.27 -32.56
C ARG A 437 8.12 11.33 -32.16
N ASP A 438 8.49 12.35 -31.39
CA ASP A 438 9.88 12.60 -30.98
C ASP A 438 10.01 12.90 -29.50
N VAL A 439 11.12 12.43 -28.93
CA VAL A 439 11.64 12.93 -27.67
C VAL A 439 13.00 13.56 -27.89
N TRP A 440 13.14 14.81 -27.47
CA TRP A 440 14.42 15.52 -27.45
C TRP A 440 15.00 15.40 -26.05
N ILE A 441 16.27 14.98 -25.95
CA ILE A 441 17.01 14.96 -24.68
C ILE A 441 18.32 15.72 -24.86
N GLU A 442 18.50 16.80 -24.09
CA GLU A 442 19.61 17.73 -24.16
C GLU A 442 19.91 18.20 -25.62
N GLY A 443 18.85 18.46 -26.39
CA GLY A 443 18.94 18.86 -27.79
C GLY A 443 19.32 17.76 -28.78
N SER A 444 19.35 16.50 -28.35
CA SER A 444 19.49 15.32 -29.23
C SER A 444 18.10 14.73 -29.51
N ARG A 445 17.74 14.57 -30.80
CA ARG A 445 16.46 13.97 -31.22
C ARG A 445 16.49 12.45 -31.11
N TYR A 446 15.47 11.87 -30.50
CA TYR A 446 15.17 10.44 -30.48
C TYR A 446 13.78 10.25 -31.08
N GLU A 447 13.74 9.59 -32.23
CA GLU A 447 12.52 9.28 -32.99
C GLU A 447 11.85 8.04 -32.38
N ILE A 448 10.55 8.13 -32.04
CA ILE A 448 9.78 7.10 -31.35
C ILE A 448 8.88 6.38 -32.37
N SER A 449 7.92 7.10 -32.93
CA SER A 449 7.11 6.68 -34.08
C SER A 449 7.58 7.44 -35.32
N PRO A 450 8.18 6.78 -36.33
CA PRO A 450 8.51 7.42 -37.60
C PRO A 450 7.24 7.64 -38.43
N ASP A 451 7.16 8.75 -39.16
CA ASP A 451 6.07 9.01 -40.12
C ASP A 451 6.04 7.90 -41.19
N LYS A 452 5.13 6.92 -41.04
CA LYS A 452 4.93 5.82 -41.98
C LYS A 452 3.99 6.22 -43.13
N GLU A 453 4.21 7.36 -43.78
CA GLU A 453 3.68 7.56 -45.13
C GLU A 453 4.48 6.66 -46.10
N THR A 454 3.92 5.52 -46.49
CA THR A 454 4.49 4.73 -47.58
C THR A 454 4.12 5.35 -48.93
N PRO A 455 4.97 5.22 -49.97
CA PRO A 455 4.63 5.70 -51.32
C PRO A 455 3.35 5.07 -51.93
N PHE A 456 2.84 4.01 -51.28
CA PHE A 456 1.70 3.22 -51.70
C PHE A 456 0.38 3.66 -51.04
N ASP A 457 0.38 4.42 -49.96
CA ASP A 457 -0.84 4.68 -49.17
C ASP A 457 -1.94 5.37 -49.98
N GLY A 458 -3.19 5.00 -49.74
CA GLY A 458 -4.40 5.46 -50.44
C GLY A 458 -5.02 4.42 -51.39
N SER A 459 -6.10 4.80 -52.09
CA SER A 459 -6.88 3.88 -52.92
C SER A 459 -6.31 3.66 -54.33
N TRP A 460 -6.32 2.41 -54.78
CA TRP A 460 -5.86 1.98 -56.10
C TRP A 460 -6.93 1.16 -56.82
N THR A 461 -6.84 1.13 -58.16
CA THR A 461 -7.60 0.18 -58.98
C THR A 461 -6.62 -0.71 -59.72
N LEU A 462 -6.57 -1.98 -59.36
CA LEU A 462 -5.86 -3.04 -60.07
C LEU A 462 -6.57 -3.34 -61.39
N SER A 463 -5.79 -3.65 -62.43
CA SER A 463 -6.27 -4.02 -63.76
C SER A 463 -5.41 -5.14 -64.33
N VAL A 464 -6.05 -6.22 -64.82
CA VAL A 464 -5.40 -7.34 -65.51
C VAL A 464 -5.84 -7.32 -66.98
N GLY A 465 -4.86 -7.19 -67.88
CA GLY A 465 -5.08 -7.17 -69.33
C GLY A 465 -4.41 -6.02 -70.07
N PRO A 466 -4.70 -5.83 -71.37
CA PRO A 466 -4.15 -4.72 -72.14
C PRO A 466 -4.74 -3.38 -71.67
N GLU A 467 -3.89 -2.37 -71.55
CA GLU A 467 -4.14 -1.07 -70.87
C GLU A 467 -5.37 -0.26 -71.33
N ASN A 468 -6.00 -0.61 -72.47
CA ASN A 468 -7.19 0.08 -72.99
C ASN A 468 -8.47 -0.77 -72.96
N ASP A 469 -8.39 -2.03 -72.51
CA ASP A 469 -9.48 -3.01 -72.48
C ASP A 469 -9.13 -4.14 -71.48
N PRO A 470 -9.04 -3.83 -70.16
CA PRO A 470 -8.74 -4.84 -69.13
C PRO A 470 -9.92 -5.82 -69.02
N PHE A 471 -9.60 -7.10 -68.82
CA PHE A 471 -10.61 -8.16 -68.68
C PHE A 471 -10.94 -8.49 -67.22
N PHE A 472 -10.23 -7.89 -66.27
CA PHE A 472 -10.55 -7.89 -64.84
C PHE A 472 -10.01 -6.61 -64.20
N THR A 473 -10.77 -6.03 -63.27
CA THR A 473 -10.42 -4.82 -62.50
C THR A 473 -10.92 -4.97 -61.08
N MET A 474 -10.13 -4.54 -60.10
CA MET A 474 -10.42 -4.74 -58.67
C MET A 474 -9.88 -3.56 -57.86
N PRO A 475 -10.69 -2.88 -57.04
CA PRO A 475 -10.22 -1.85 -56.14
C PRO A 475 -9.50 -2.45 -54.92
N PHE A 476 -8.48 -1.74 -54.43
CA PHE A 476 -7.83 -2.04 -53.16
C PHE A 476 -7.30 -0.76 -52.51
N THR A 477 -7.26 -0.71 -51.20
CA THR A 477 -6.62 0.34 -50.39
C THR A 477 -5.29 -0.15 -49.85
N VAL A 478 -4.38 0.78 -49.60
CA VAL A 478 -3.15 0.55 -48.84
C VAL A 478 -3.12 1.58 -47.73
N ASP A 479 -2.87 1.13 -46.51
CA ASP A 479 -2.71 1.99 -45.34
C ASP A 479 -1.58 1.43 -44.47
N GLY A 480 -0.44 2.12 -44.43
CA GLY A 480 0.77 1.65 -43.77
C GLY A 480 1.27 0.31 -44.34
N GLU A 481 1.12 -0.77 -43.58
CA GLU A 481 1.46 -2.15 -44.00
C GLU A 481 0.22 -3.01 -44.35
N ASN A 482 -0.99 -2.46 -44.22
CA ASN A 482 -2.23 -3.15 -44.52
C ASN A 482 -2.64 -2.93 -45.99
N VAL A 483 -3.16 -3.97 -46.62
CA VAL A 483 -3.68 -3.92 -48.00
C VAL A 483 -5.04 -4.58 -48.02
N THR A 484 -6.11 -3.79 -48.15
CA THR A 484 -7.49 -4.28 -48.12
C THR A 484 -8.05 -4.28 -49.53
N ILE A 485 -8.62 -5.42 -49.94
CA ILE A 485 -9.28 -5.57 -51.25
C ILE A 485 -10.78 -5.39 -51.06
N ILE A 486 -11.35 -4.58 -51.94
CA ILE A 486 -12.77 -4.23 -51.92
C ILE A 486 -13.44 -4.99 -53.06
N GLU A 487 -14.28 -5.97 -52.72
CA GLU A 487 -15.06 -6.73 -53.68
C GLU A 487 -16.44 -6.08 -53.87
N ASP A 488 -16.55 -5.34 -54.97
CA ASP A 488 -17.75 -4.65 -55.42
C ASP A 488 -18.53 -5.58 -56.37
N ASP A 489 -19.22 -6.58 -55.79
CA ASP A 489 -19.97 -7.59 -56.55
C ASP A 489 -21.45 -7.21 -56.70
N ALA A 490 -21.97 -7.31 -57.93
CA ALA A 490 -23.23 -6.66 -58.33
C ALA A 490 -24.53 -7.29 -57.74
N ASP A 491 -24.38 -8.31 -56.89
CA ASP A 491 -25.45 -9.04 -56.19
C ASP A 491 -25.39 -8.86 -54.66
N HIS A 492 -24.53 -7.98 -54.12
CA HIS A 492 -24.47 -7.61 -52.69
C HIS A 492 -24.88 -6.13 -52.45
N GLU A 493 -25.54 -5.86 -51.32
CA GLU A 493 -26.03 -4.52 -50.96
C GLU A 493 -24.94 -3.66 -50.28
N GLU A 494 -23.86 -4.27 -49.78
CA GLU A 494 -22.66 -3.63 -49.24
C GLU A 494 -21.41 -4.33 -49.82
N PRO A 495 -20.30 -3.60 -50.07
CA PRO A 495 -19.06 -4.18 -50.60
C PRO A 495 -18.35 -5.04 -49.54
N THR A 496 -17.83 -6.19 -49.93
CA THR A 496 -17.09 -7.07 -49.02
C THR A 496 -15.60 -6.74 -49.02
N GLU A 497 -15.04 -6.47 -47.84
CA GLU A 497 -13.61 -6.19 -47.66
C GLU A 497 -12.83 -7.44 -47.24
N THR A 498 -11.67 -7.66 -47.87
CA THR A 498 -10.77 -8.78 -47.57
C THR A 498 -9.34 -8.28 -47.38
N GLU A 499 -8.78 -8.49 -46.19
CA GLU A 499 -7.37 -8.18 -45.91
C GLU A 499 -6.41 -9.13 -46.65
N ALA A 500 -5.41 -8.56 -47.30
CA ALA A 500 -4.33 -9.32 -47.90
C ALA A 500 -3.28 -9.74 -46.85
N ARG A 501 -2.77 -10.95 -46.98
CA ARG A 501 -1.77 -11.55 -46.08
C ARG A 501 -0.36 -11.44 -46.66
N ASN A 502 0.66 -11.59 -45.80
CA ASN A 502 2.08 -11.54 -46.18
C ASN A 502 2.43 -10.29 -47.02
N VAL A 503 1.91 -9.12 -46.63
CA VAL A 503 2.25 -7.84 -47.25
C VAL A 503 3.75 -7.56 -47.02
N HIS A 504 4.41 -7.07 -48.07
CA HIS A 504 5.78 -6.57 -48.01
C HIS A 504 5.88 -5.33 -48.89
N LEU A 505 6.35 -4.23 -48.29
CA LEU A 505 6.52 -2.93 -48.93
C LEU A 505 7.98 -2.48 -48.78
N ASP A 506 8.54 -1.92 -49.86
CA ASP A 506 9.76 -1.09 -49.84
C ASP A 506 9.49 0.22 -50.58
N ASP A 507 10.43 1.18 -50.58
CA ASP A 507 10.31 2.50 -51.26
C ASP A 507 9.79 2.46 -52.71
N THR A 508 9.86 1.31 -53.38
CA THR A 508 9.55 1.11 -54.79
C THR A 508 8.76 -0.15 -55.13
N THR A 509 8.68 -1.15 -54.24
CA THR A 509 8.00 -2.43 -54.53
C THR A 509 6.95 -2.79 -53.49
N ILE A 510 5.91 -3.49 -53.96
CA ILE A 510 4.80 -4.00 -53.19
C ILE A 510 4.61 -5.48 -53.53
N SER A 511 4.39 -6.32 -52.53
CA SER A 511 3.87 -7.68 -52.74
C SER A 511 2.93 -8.09 -51.63
N PHE A 512 1.86 -8.80 -51.96
CA PHE A 512 0.85 -9.28 -51.02
C PHE A 512 0.17 -10.54 -51.57
N LEU A 513 -0.50 -11.28 -50.68
CA LEU A 513 -1.23 -12.50 -50.98
C LEU A 513 -2.72 -12.29 -50.69
N VAL A 514 -3.57 -12.65 -51.65
CA VAL A 514 -5.03 -12.54 -51.56
C VAL A 514 -5.60 -13.96 -51.45
N ASP A 515 -6.34 -14.26 -50.39
CA ASP A 515 -6.85 -15.60 -50.12
C ASP A 515 -8.32 -15.75 -50.54
N ASP A 516 -8.53 -15.88 -51.85
CA ASP A 516 -9.84 -16.18 -52.45
C ASP A 516 -10.19 -17.67 -52.23
N SER A 517 -10.54 -17.99 -50.99
CA SER A 517 -10.88 -19.35 -50.56
C SER A 517 -12.38 -19.67 -50.67
N GLU A 518 -13.22 -18.67 -50.92
CA GLU A 518 -14.67 -18.83 -51.05
C GLU A 518 -15.17 -18.94 -52.51
N SER A 519 -14.39 -18.53 -53.52
CA SER A 519 -14.80 -18.71 -54.93
C SER A 519 -14.73 -20.15 -55.43
N ASP A 520 -15.46 -20.42 -56.52
CA ASP A 520 -15.45 -21.69 -57.29
C ASP A 520 -14.05 -22.12 -57.78
N THR A 521 -13.04 -21.24 -57.70
CA THR A 521 -11.63 -21.50 -58.09
C THR A 521 -10.67 -21.78 -56.94
N GLY A 522 -11.01 -21.39 -55.71
CA GLY A 522 -10.38 -21.78 -54.45
C GLY A 522 -8.84 -21.74 -54.38
N GLY A 523 -8.28 -20.60 -53.97
CA GLY A 523 -6.91 -20.53 -53.46
C GLY A 523 -6.26 -19.15 -53.50
N ALA A 524 -5.05 -19.08 -52.96
CA ALA A 524 -4.30 -17.84 -52.82
C ALA A 524 -3.67 -17.32 -54.13
N TYR A 525 -3.90 -16.04 -54.44
CA TYR A 525 -3.20 -15.28 -55.47
C TYR A 525 -2.01 -14.54 -54.85
N ILE A 526 -0.84 -14.62 -55.47
CA ILE A 526 0.35 -13.86 -55.04
C ILE A 526 0.58 -12.74 -56.05
N LEU A 527 0.61 -11.49 -55.58
CA LEU A 527 0.87 -10.32 -56.42
C LEU A 527 2.18 -9.65 -56.01
N SER A 528 2.96 -9.20 -56.99
CA SER A 528 4.12 -8.33 -56.77
C SER A 528 4.22 -7.29 -57.87
N GLY A 529 4.45 -6.02 -57.49
CA GLY A 529 4.51 -4.88 -58.40
C GLY A 529 5.53 -3.84 -57.98
N ILE A 530 5.87 -2.96 -58.93
CA ILE A 530 6.83 -1.87 -58.75
C ILE A 530 6.14 -0.55 -59.04
N LEU A 531 6.26 0.42 -58.14
CA LEU A 531 5.76 1.79 -58.29
C LEU A 531 6.70 2.60 -59.19
N SER A 532 6.17 3.15 -60.28
CA SER A 532 6.91 4.02 -61.19
C SER A 532 5.99 5.02 -61.87
N GLY A 533 6.25 6.31 -61.67
CA GLY A 533 5.48 7.40 -62.29
C GLY A 533 4.01 7.47 -61.84
N GLY A 534 3.73 7.18 -60.56
CA GLY A 534 2.36 7.20 -60.00
C GLY A 534 1.49 6.00 -60.36
N ARG A 535 2.10 4.92 -60.85
CA ARG A 535 1.42 3.68 -61.24
C ARG A 535 2.20 2.48 -60.74
N ILE A 536 1.52 1.45 -60.26
CA ILE A 536 2.12 0.17 -59.91
C ILE A 536 2.06 -0.72 -61.15
N SER A 537 3.14 -1.44 -61.45
CA SER A 537 3.18 -2.41 -62.57
C SER A 537 3.85 -3.69 -62.10
N GLY A 538 3.18 -4.82 -62.29
CA GLY A 538 3.54 -6.06 -61.61
C GLY A 538 3.15 -7.34 -62.32
N SER A 539 3.52 -8.46 -61.71
CA SER A 539 3.09 -9.80 -62.08
C SER A 539 2.38 -10.46 -60.91
N GLY A 540 1.39 -11.30 -61.23
CA GLY A 540 0.72 -12.14 -60.26
C GLY A 540 0.83 -13.61 -60.64
N ILE A 541 0.67 -14.49 -59.65
CA ILE A 541 0.61 -15.94 -59.78
C ILE A 541 -0.76 -16.38 -59.25
N SER A 542 -1.51 -17.11 -60.06
CA SER A 542 -2.79 -17.70 -59.64
C SER A 542 -2.61 -19.02 -58.88
N PRO A 543 -3.65 -19.55 -58.21
CA PRO A 543 -3.61 -20.85 -57.52
C PRO A 543 -3.21 -22.04 -58.40
N ASN A 544 -3.25 -21.90 -59.73
CA ASN A 544 -2.91 -22.93 -60.72
C ASN A 544 -1.48 -22.79 -61.30
N ASP A 545 -0.58 -22.03 -60.66
CA ASP A 545 0.77 -21.66 -61.14
C ASP A 545 0.79 -20.81 -62.44
N ASP A 546 -0.36 -20.37 -62.96
CA ASP A 546 -0.43 -19.49 -64.13
C ASP A 546 -0.03 -18.05 -63.76
N THR A 547 0.96 -17.50 -64.47
CA THR A 547 1.46 -16.13 -64.28
C THR A 547 0.70 -15.11 -65.14
N PHE A 548 0.25 -14.01 -64.54
CA PHE A 548 -0.37 -12.87 -65.23
C PHE A 548 0.39 -11.56 -64.97
N VAL A 549 0.07 -10.53 -65.75
CA VAL A 549 0.62 -9.17 -65.59
C VAL A 549 -0.53 -8.24 -65.20
N TRP A 550 -0.30 -7.39 -64.21
CA TRP A 550 -1.26 -6.42 -63.72
C TRP A 550 -0.63 -5.03 -63.62
N THR A 551 -1.49 -4.01 -63.62
CA THR A 551 -1.13 -2.62 -63.34
C THR A 551 -2.15 -2.04 -62.39
N ALA A 552 -1.74 -1.15 -61.48
CA ALA A 552 -2.68 -0.33 -60.72
C ALA A 552 -2.42 1.16 -60.88
N THR A 553 -3.51 1.91 -60.88
CA THR A 553 -3.51 3.38 -60.89
C THR A 553 -4.24 3.88 -59.65
N ARG A 554 -3.75 4.95 -59.02
CA ARG A 554 -4.47 5.62 -57.94
C ARG A 554 -5.89 5.98 -58.40
N ARG A 555 -6.88 5.66 -57.58
CA ARG A 555 -8.23 6.22 -57.73
C ARG A 555 -8.09 7.72 -57.48
N ALA A 556 -8.80 8.56 -58.24
CA ALA A 556 -9.00 9.92 -57.78
C ALA A 556 -10.03 9.85 -56.66
N ASP A 557 -9.76 10.51 -55.54
CA ASP A 557 -10.62 10.50 -54.35
C ASP A 557 -12.07 10.69 -54.79
N GLN A 558 -12.89 9.65 -54.58
CA GLN A 558 -14.33 9.87 -54.54
C GLN A 558 -14.56 10.69 -53.27
N PRO A 559 -15.31 11.79 -53.33
CA PRO A 559 -15.83 12.37 -52.10
C PRO A 559 -16.65 11.30 -51.41
N ASP A 560 -16.51 11.18 -50.09
CA ASP A 560 -17.34 10.32 -49.28
C ASP A 560 -18.80 10.63 -49.60
N THR A 561 -19.50 9.62 -50.12
CA THR A 561 -20.94 9.73 -50.30
C THR A 561 -21.57 9.56 -48.94
N GLU A 562 -21.94 10.68 -48.31
CA GLU A 562 -22.90 10.71 -47.22
C GLU A 562 -24.10 9.84 -47.61
N ASP A 563 -24.32 8.73 -46.91
CA ASP A 563 -25.49 7.88 -47.14
C ASP A 563 -26.75 8.60 -46.66
N GLU A 564 -27.54 9.10 -47.62
CA GLU A 564 -28.91 9.58 -47.38
C GLU A 564 -29.81 8.39 -47.02
N GLU A 565 -29.93 8.05 -45.73
CA GLU A 565 -31.06 7.22 -45.27
C GLU A 565 -32.41 7.90 -45.59
N PRO A 566 -33.45 7.12 -45.95
CA PRO A 566 -34.69 7.67 -46.48
C PRO A 566 -35.55 8.35 -45.41
N ALA A 567 -36.05 9.55 -45.72
CA ALA A 567 -36.99 10.26 -44.88
C ALA A 567 -38.35 9.54 -44.77
N ASP A 568 -38.68 9.05 -43.56
CA ASP A 568 -40.03 8.60 -43.19
C ASP A 568 -40.57 9.44 -42.00
N ASP A 569 -41.56 10.29 -42.32
CA ASP A 569 -42.44 11.09 -41.45
C ASP A 569 -41.93 11.70 -40.12
N GLU A 570 -41.60 13.00 -40.16
CA GLU A 570 -41.67 13.88 -38.98
C GLU A 570 -43.08 13.86 -38.35
N GLN A 571 -43.21 13.35 -37.12
CA GLN A 571 -44.34 13.71 -36.26
C GLN A 571 -44.02 13.72 -34.76
N ASN A 572 -43.39 14.82 -34.32
CA ASN A 572 -43.27 15.27 -32.92
C ASN A 572 -42.75 14.25 -31.89
N ASP A 573 -41.45 14.33 -31.58
CA ASP A 573 -41.05 14.43 -30.17
C ASP A 573 -39.82 15.34 -30.03
N THR A 574 -40.06 16.63 -29.74
CA THR A 574 -39.00 17.60 -29.41
C THR A 574 -38.59 17.40 -27.96
N ASP A 575 -37.60 16.55 -27.71
CA ASP A 575 -36.64 16.57 -26.58
C ASP A 575 -35.93 15.20 -26.47
N LYS A 576 -34.68 15.09 -26.98
CA LYS A 576 -33.59 14.24 -26.45
C LYS A 576 -32.32 14.28 -27.31
N ASN A 577 -31.18 14.21 -26.62
CA ASN A 577 -29.82 13.99 -27.10
C ASN A 577 -29.02 15.24 -27.52
N ASP A 578 -29.16 16.33 -26.77
CA ASP A 578 -27.99 16.72 -25.97
C ASP A 578 -27.97 15.80 -24.75
N LYS A 579 -26.88 15.04 -24.59
CA LYS A 579 -26.51 14.40 -23.34
C LYS A 579 -25.00 14.39 -23.27
N ASP A 580 -24.47 15.26 -22.43
CA ASP A 580 -23.10 15.22 -21.94
C ASP A 580 -22.73 13.78 -21.52
N LYS A 581 -21.47 13.39 -21.73
CA LYS A 581 -20.88 12.18 -21.13
C LYS A 581 -20.71 12.41 -19.60
N GLU A 582 -21.82 12.60 -18.87
CA GLU A 582 -21.79 12.75 -17.40
C GLU A 582 -21.31 11.43 -16.76
N ASP A 583 -20.13 11.47 -16.15
CA ASP A 583 -19.62 10.40 -15.29
C ASP A 583 -20.57 10.18 -14.09
N ASP A 584 -21.25 9.03 -14.06
CA ASP A 584 -22.14 8.59 -12.97
C ASP A 584 -21.33 8.00 -11.78
N THR A 585 -20.17 8.57 -11.48
CA THR A 585 -19.35 8.23 -10.31
C THR A 585 -19.71 9.16 -9.16
N PRO A 586 -20.17 8.64 -8.00
CA PRO A 586 -20.64 9.48 -6.91
C PRO A 586 -19.56 10.43 -6.38
N GLU A 587 -19.84 11.74 -6.41
CA GLU A 587 -18.88 12.74 -5.93
C GLU A 587 -18.69 12.74 -4.41
N THR A 588 -19.68 12.24 -3.66
CA THR A 588 -19.56 12.07 -2.21
C THR A 588 -19.00 10.70 -1.87
N LEU A 589 -17.80 10.67 -1.29
CA LEU A 589 -17.22 9.46 -0.71
C LEU A 589 -18.11 8.91 0.43
N PRO A 590 -18.13 7.58 0.66
CA PRO A 590 -19.03 6.93 1.62
C PRO A 590 -18.72 7.21 3.10
N GLY A 591 -17.56 7.79 3.40
CA GLY A 591 -17.03 8.02 4.75
C GLY A 591 -16.07 6.92 5.23
N TYR A 592 -15.86 6.84 6.55
CA TYR A 592 -14.85 5.98 7.17
C TYR A 592 -15.46 4.80 7.96
N PRO A 593 -14.84 3.61 7.94
CA PRO A 593 -13.86 3.19 6.94
C PRO A 593 -14.51 3.10 5.55
N PHE A 594 -13.74 3.34 4.50
CA PHE A 594 -14.25 3.27 3.13
C PHE A 594 -14.80 1.87 2.83
N GLY A 595 -16.10 1.75 2.54
CA GLY A 595 -16.74 0.47 2.21
C GLY A 595 -18.16 0.26 2.75
N PRO A 596 -18.59 -1.01 2.97
CA PRO A 596 -20.00 -1.34 3.24
C PRO A 596 -20.59 -0.66 4.49
N TYR A 597 -19.84 -0.63 5.59
CA TYR A 597 -20.29 -0.06 6.88
C TYR A 597 -19.68 1.33 7.16
N ALA A 598 -19.29 2.06 6.12
CA ALA A 598 -18.78 3.42 6.22
C ALA A 598 -19.75 4.36 6.95
N GLU A 599 -19.20 5.24 7.80
CA GLU A 599 -19.90 6.35 8.44
C GLU A 599 -19.43 7.68 7.82
N PRO A 600 -20.33 8.55 7.33
CA PRO A 600 -19.96 9.81 6.70
C PRO A 600 -19.34 10.82 7.68
N HIS A 601 -19.60 10.65 8.98
CA HIS A 601 -18.98 11.40 10.07
C HIS A 601 -19.09 10.62 11.38
N ILE A 602 -18.21 10.92 12.34
CA ILE A 602 -18.31 10.37 13.70
C ILE A 602 -19.67 10.80 14.32
N PRO A 603 -20.43 9.90 14.98
CA PRO A 603 -21.71 10.24 15.60
C PRO A 603 -21.57 11.34 16.68
N GLU A 604 -22.51 12.30 16.74
CA GLU A 604 -22.44 13.43 17.67
C GLU A 604 -22.58 13.02 19.15
N GLN A 605 -22.01 13.83 20.05
CA GLN A 605 -22.24 13.69 21.50
C GLN A 605 -23.62 14.22 21.87
N GLN A 606 -24.37 13.44 22.66
CA GLN A 606 -25.75 13.77 23.00
C GLN A 606 -25.94 13.94 24.51
N THR A 607 -26.87 14.82 24.90
CA THR A 607 -27.40 14.88 26.26
C THR A 607 -28.65 14.00 26.32
N VAL A 608 -28.58 12.87 27.02
CA VAL A 608 -29.63 11.83 26.99
C VAL A 608 -30.02 11.43 28.41
N LEU A 609 -31.31 11.48 28.70
CA LEU A 609 -31.91 10.88 29.89
C LEU A 609 -32.56 9.55 29.54
N PHE A 610 -31.92 8.46 29.90
CA PHE A 610 -32.51 7.12 29.86
C PHE A 610 -33.42 6.92 31.08
N THR A 611 -34.64 6.41 30.89
CA THR A 611 -35.62 6.20 31.98
C THR A 611 -36.16 4.76 32.02
N ASN A 612 -36.64 4.33 33.19
CA ASN A 612 -37.33 3.05 33.43
C ASN A 612 -36.50 1.78 33.15
N ALA A 613 -35.17 1.88 33.10
CA ALA A 613 -34.30 0.73 32.85
C ALA A 613 -33.93 -0.03 34.13
N THR A 614 -33.49 -1.28 33.98
CA THR A 614 -32.70 -1.98 35.00
C THR A 614 -31.23 -1.63 34.83
N ILE A 615 -30.67 -0.79 35.69
CA ILE A 615 -29.30 -0.27 35.57
C ILE A 615 -28.35 -1.13 36.41
N TRP A 616 -27.42 -1.82 35.75
CA TRP A 616 -26.35 -2.59 36.37
C TRP A 616 -25.13 -1.69 36.50
N THR A 617 -24.84 -1.17 37.69
CA THR A 617 -23.80 -0.14 37.80
C THR A 617 -22.38 -0.71 37.72
N SER A 618 -22.17 -2.00 38.02
CA SER A 618 -20.85 -2.61 38.31
C SER A 618 -20.05 -1.93 39.44
N GLY A 619 -20.61 -0.90 40.08
CA GLY A 619 -20.01 -0.15 41.18
C GLY A 619 -20.75 -0.40 42.52
N PRO A 620 -20.51 0.43 43.55
CA PRO A 620 -21.06 0.23 44.89
C PRO A 620 -22.59 0.32 44.99
N ALA A 621 -23.26 0.87 43.97
CA ALA A 621 -24.72 1.00 43.93
C ALA A 621 -25.44 -0.29 43.48
N GLY A 622 -24.72 -1.31 43.01
CA GLY A 622 -25.30 -2.60 42.59
C GLY A 622 -26.24 -2.45 41.39
N ILE A 623 -27.42 -3.06 41.47
CA ILE A 623 -28.48 -2.98 40.45
C ILE A 623 -29.56 -2.00 40.92
N ILE A 624 -29.94 -1.06 40.04
CA ILE A 624 -31.03 -0.10 40.26
C ILE A 624 -32.20 -0.47 39.33
N GLU A 625 -33.29 -0.97 39.91
CA GLU A 625 -34.53 -1.25 39.18
C GLU A 625 -35.32 0.03 38.90
N ASN A 626 -35.94 0.12 37.71
CA ASN A 626 -36.70 1.28 37.25
C ASN A 626 -35.90 2.60 37.37
N GLY A 627 -34.60 2.53 37.11
CA GLY A 627 -33.67 3.64 37.24
C GLY A 627 -33.75 4.65 36.11
N SER A 628 -33.16 5.82 36.36
CA SER A 628 -32.90 6.85 35.37
C SER A 628 -31.40 7.19 35.35
N LEU A 629 -30.86 7.44 34.16
CA LEU A 629 -29.46 7.73 33.89
C LEU A 629 -29.38 8.92 32.94
N LEU A 630 -28.72 10.01 33.36
CA LEU A 630 -28.43 11.17 32.52
C LEU A 630 -26.97 11.13 32.08
N ILE A 631 -26.74 11.18 30.78
CA ILE A 631 -25.45 11.49 30.18
C ILE A 631 -25.45 12.91 29.62
N GLN A 632 -24.32 13.60 29.75
CA GLN A 632 -24.12 14.97 29.27
C GLN A 632 -22.61 15.18 29.04
N ASP A 633 -22.23 15.92 27.99
CA ASP A 633 -20.83 16.28 27.68
C ASP A 633 -19.88 15.06 27.66
N GLY A 634 -20.39 13.94 27.12
CA GLY A 634 -19.70 12.65 27.03
C GLY A 634 -19.50 11.89 28.34
N ARG A 635 -20.13 12.33 29.44
CA ARG A 635 -19.97 11.76 30.78
C ARG A 635 -21.31 11.40 31.42
N ILE A 636 -21.24 10.54 32.44
CA ILE A 636 -22.39 10.23 33.32
C ILE A 636 -22.59 11.40 34.28
N ALA A 637 -23.69 12.13 34.11
CA ALA A 637 -23.99 13.33 34.89
C ALA A 637 -24.84 13.04 36.13
N ALA A 638 -25.80 12.11 36.05
CA ALA A 638 -26.63 11.71 37.19
C ALA A 638 -27.19 10.29 37.04
N ILE A 639 -27.42 9.62 38.16
CA ILE A 639 -28.05 8.30 38.25
C ILE A 639 -29.04 8.33 39.43
N ALA A 640 -30.24 7.79 39.25
CA ALA A 640 -31.25 7.73 40.29
C ALA A 640 -32.18 6.52 40.14
N GLY A 641 -32.75 6.06 41.26
CA GLY A 641 -33.92 5.16 41.25
C GLY A 641 -35.23 5.92 41.03
N ALA A 642 -36.31 5.19 40.79
CA ALA A 642 -37.64 5.73 40.41
C ALA A 642 -38.18 6.87 41.32
N ASP A 643 -37.85 6.88 42.61
CA ASP A 643 -38.34 7.88 43.57
C ASP A 643 -37.68 9.27 43.43
N ASN A 644 -36.58 9.39 42.67
CA ASN A 644 -35.78 10.61 42.52
C ASN A 644 -35.70 11.03 41.04
N PRO A 645 -36.65 11.82 40.51
CA PRO A 645 -36.64 12.22 39.10
C PRO A 645 -35.44 13.14 38.78
N ILE A 646 -34.69 12.79 37.74
CA ILE A 646 -33.62 13.63 37.20
C ILE A 646 -34.25 14.70 36.29
N LEU A 647 -33.83 15.96 36.44
CA LEU A 647 -34.23 17.03 35.53
C LEU A 647 -33.40 16.98 34.25
N LEU A 648 -34.05 16.85 33.10
CA LEU A 648 -33.43 16.90 31.79
C LEU A 648 -32.91 18.32 31.49
N PRO A 649 -31.62 18.51 31.14
CA PRO A 649 -31.10 19.79 30.67
C PRO A 649 -31.76 20.26 29.37
N SER A 650 -31.76 21.57 29.13
CA SER A 650 -32.33 22.15 27.90
C SER A 650 -31.63 21.60 26.65
N GLY A 651 -32.40 21.10 25.68
CA GLY A 651 -31.87 20.49 24.45
C GLY A 651 -31.52 19.00 24.56
N GLY A 652 -31.58 18.40 25.75
CA GLY A 652 -31.44 16.96 25.89
C GLY A 652 -32.67 16.18 25.40
N ILE A 653 -32.48 14.89 25.17
CA ILE A 653 -33.53 13.94 24.76
C ILE A 653 -33.82 12.91 25.85
N THR A 654 -35.04 12.38 25.91
CA THR A 654 -35.42 11.29 26.81
C THR A 654 -35.62 10.00 26.02
N ILE A 655 -35.01 8.90 26.47
CA ILE A 655 -35.19 7.57 25.89
C ILE A 655 -35.82 6.66 26.95
N ASP A 656 -37.04 6.20 26.70
CA ASP A 656 -37.71 5.21 27.55
C ASP A 656 -37.17 3.81 27.28
N LEU A 657 -36.63 3.19 28.32
CA LEU A 657 -35.99 1.88 28.32
C LEU A 657 -36.74 0.89 29.24
N ALA A 658 -38.06 1.06 29.38
CA ALA A 658 -38.93 0.15 30.12
C ALA A 658 -38.72 -1.32 29.69
N GLY A 659 -38.31 -2.17 30.64
CA GLY A 659 -38.03 -3.60 30.40
C GLY A 659 -36.67 -3.90 29.74
N LYS A 660 -35.82 -2.88 29.53
CA LYS A 660 -34.45 -3.01 29.05
C LYS A 660 -33.45 -2.92 30.19
N HIS A 661 -32.22 -3.35 29.92
CA HIS A 661 -31.13 -3.31 30.90
C HIS A 661 -30.01 -2.39 30.39
N ILE A 662 -29.38 -1.61 31.26
CA ILE A 662 -28.17 -0.83 30.95
C ILE A 662 -27.01 -1.41 31.75
N THR A 663 -25.88 -1.65 31.10
CA THR A 663 -24.59 -1.96 31.74
C THR A 663 -23.57 -0.87 31.41
N PRO A 664 -22.43 -0.77 32.12
CA PRO A 664 -21.27 -0.10 31.54
C PRO A 664 -20.90 -0.84 30.25
N GLY A 665 -20.22 -0.16 29.35
CA GLY A 665 -19.59 -0.82 28.21
C GLY A 665 -18.62 -1.92 28.66
N ILE A 666 -18.57 -3.01 27.90
CA ILE A 666 -17.65 -4.12 28.14
C ILE A 666 -16.22 -3.65 27.84
N VAL A 667 -15.30 -4.05 28.72
CA VAL A 667 -13.86 -3.75 28.65
C VAL A 667 -13.10 -5.06 28.48
N ASP A 668 -12.42 -5.24 27.34
CA ASP A 668 -11.54 -6.40 27.14
C ASP A 668 -10.09 -6.06 27.53
N ALA A 669 -9.53 -6.80 28.49
CA ALA A 669 -8.15 -6.64 28.93
C ALA A 669 -7.13 -7.37 28.05
N HIS A 670 -7.55 -8.20 27.09
CA HIS A 670 -6.65 -8.87 26.15
C HIS A 670 -7.26 -9.09 24.77
N SER A 671 -6.84 -8.26 23.80
CA SER A 671 -7.19 -8.47 22.40
C SER A 671 -6.02 -8.24 21.44
N HIS A 672 -6.20 -8.81 20.25
CA HIS A 672 -5.40 -8.57 19.05
C HIS A 672 -6.26 -7.96 17.91
N THR A 673 -7.49 -7.51 18.21
CA THR A 673 -8.34 -6.80 17.25
C THR A 673 -7.71 -5.46 16.84
N GLY A 674 -7.92 -5.09 15.57
CA GLY A 674 -7.47 -3.82 15.02
C GLY A 674 -5.95 -3.73 14.94
N THR A 675 -5.29 -4.83 14.57
CA THR A 675 -3.87 -4.82 14.21
C THR A 675 -3.76 -5.28 12.78
N TRP A 676 -2.95 -4.62 11.95
CA TRP A 676 -2.69 -5.10 10.59
C TRP A 676 -2.24 -6.56 10.57
N THR A 677 -2.49 -7.23 9.45
CA THR A 677 -1.94 -8.55 9.16
C THR A 677 -0.41 -8.52 9.35
N PHE A 678 0.11 -9.41 10.21
CA PHE A 678 1.51 -9.46 10.67
C PHE A 678 1.99 -8.32 11.61
N GLY A 679 1.09 -7.44 12.07
CA GLY A 679 1.40 -6.32 12.98
C GLY A 679 1.40 -6.63 14.48
N THR A 680 1.19 -7.88 14.90
CA THR A 680 0.92 -8.25 16.32
C THR A 680 2.14 -8.74 17.12
N ASN A 681 3.26 -9.13 16.50
CA ASN A 681 4.50 -9.51 17.20
C ASN A 681 5.72 -9.14 16.35
N GLU A 682 6.85 -8.81 17.00
CA GLU A 682 8.17 -8.69 16.35
C GLU A 682 9.02 -9.91 16.74
N GLY A 683 8.89 -11.02 16.00
CA GLY A 683 9.34 -12.33 16.45
C GLY A 683 10.85 -12.56 16.50
N ALA A 684 11.64 -11.80 15.73
CA ALA A 684 13.07 -12.08 15.52
C ALA A 684 13.95 -11.85 16.76
N GLN A 685 13.54 -10.97 17.67
CA GLN A 685 14.26 -10.66 18.92
C GLN A 685 13.46 -11.11 20.15
N SER A 686 14.12 -11.39 21.27
CA SER A 686 13.44 -11.86 22.50
C SER A 686 13.06 -10.75 23.48
N VAL A 687 13.49 -9.54 23.17
CA VAL A 687 13.15 -8.30 23.86
C VAL A 687 12.91 -7.29 22.75
N THR A 688 11.74 -6.66 22.78
CA THR A 688 11.32 -5.67 21.78
C THR A 688 10.50 -4.57 22.47
N ALA A 689 10.96 -4.09 23.63
CA ALA A 689 10.17 -3.18 24.47
C ALA A 689 9.92 -1.81 23.79
N GLU A 690 10.74 -1.47 22.81
CA GLU A 690 10.69 -0.28 21.97
C GLU A 690 9.55 -0.26 20.93
N VAL A 691 9.03 -1.42 20.50
CA VAL A 691 7.93 -1.49 19.52
C VAL A 691 6.58 -1.26 20.20
N ARG A 692 5.60 -0.71 19.47
CA ARG A 692 4.33 -0.21 20.04
C ARG A 692 3.15 -0.68 19.21
N MET A 693 2.10 -1.20 19.84
CA MET A 693 0.85 -1.51 19.13
C MET A 693 0.15 -0.27 18.56
N GLY A 694 0.39 0.91 19.14
CA GLY A 694 -0.08 2.19 18.59
C GLY A 694 0.60 2.60 17.28
N ASP A 695 1.68 1.90 16.88
CA ASP A 695 2.35 2.08 15.59
C ASP A 695 1.76 1.13 14.50
N THR A 696 0.83 0.21 14.86
CA THR A 696 0.20 -0.79 13.95
C THR A 696 -1.32 -0.96 14.18
N ASN A 697 -2.00 0.08 14.65
CA ASN A 697 -3.45 0.05 14.90
C ASN A 697 -4.28 0.29 13.63
N ASP A 698 -5.14 -0.65 13.28
CA ASP A 698 -6.06 -0.59 12.14
C ASP A 698 -7.48 -0.16 12.59
N PRO A 699 -7.92 1.08 12.31
CA PRO A 699 -9.28 1.56 12.60
C PRO A 699 -10.35 0.97 11.68
N ASP A 700 -9.96 0.39 10.53
CA ASP A 700 -10.90 -0.08 9.49
C ASP A 700 -11.37 -1.51 9.73
N SER A 701 -10.72 -2.21 10.66
CA SER A 701 -11.04 -3.58 11.05
C SER A 701 -12.52 -3.74 11.41
N ILE A 702 -13.29 -4.41 10.55
CA ILE A 702 -14.74 -4.67 10.73
C ILE A 702 -15.10 -5.36 12.07
N ASN A 703 -14.10 -5.93 12.75
CA ASN A 703 -14.24 -6.48 14.08
C ASN A 703 -14.58 -5.42 15.14
N TRP A 704 -14.20 -4.15 14.96
CA TRP A 704 -14.65 -3.03 15.79
C TRP A 704 -16.17 -2.83 15.73
N TYR A 705 -16.76 -2.74 14.53
CA TYR A 705 -18.22 -2.66 14.38
C TYR A 705 -18.93 -3.90 14.95
N ARG A 706 -18.36 -5.09 14.75
CA ARG A 706 -18.88 -6.36 15.31
C ARG A 706 -18.78 -6.43 16.84
N GLN A 707 -17.87 -5.69 17.46
CA GLN A 707 -17.68 -5.54 18.91
C GLN A 707 -18.66 -4.55 19.52
N LEU A 708 -18.91 -3.42 18.84
CA LEU A 708 -19.99 -2.49 19.19
C LEU A 708 -21.34 -3.22 19.24
N ALA A 709 -21.61 -4.11 18.28
CA ALA A 709 -22.81 -4.96 18.26
C ALA A 709 -22.92 -5.97 19.44
N ALA A 710 -21.90 -6.06 20.29
CA ALA A 710 -21.86 -6.89 21.49
C ALA A 710 -21.71 -6.08 22.80
N GLY A 711 -21.80 -4.74 22.74
CA GLY A 711 -21.68 -3.87 23.92
C GLY A 711 -20.25 -3.61 24.37
N VAL A 712 -19.24 -3.93 23.55
CA VAL A 712 -17.82 -3.66 23.85
C VAL A 712 -17.49 -2.22 23.50
N THR A 713 -16.83 -1.51 24.41
CA THR A 713 -16.51 -0.09 24.28
C THR A 713 -15.03 0.22 24.46
N THR A 714 -14.30 -0.62 25.19
CA THR A 714 -12.87 -0.43 25.48
C THR A 714 -12.11 -1.73 25.30
N VAL A 715 -10.94 -1.66 24.67
CA VAL A 715 -10.08 -2.81 24.39
C VAL A 715 -8.63 -2.45 24.65
N ASN A 716 -7.93 -3.29 25.41
CA ASN A 716 -6.48 -3.27 25.47
C ASN A 716 -5.95 -4.12 24.29
N THR A 717 -5.39 -3.45 23.28
CA THR A 717 -4.70 -4.09 22.14
C THR A 717 -3.23 -4.23 22.48
N LEU A 718 -2.70 -5.44 22.35
CA LEU A 718 -1.37 -5.79 22.81
C LEU A 718 -0.69 -6.80 21.88
N HIS A 719 0.62 -6.96 22.06
CA HIS A 719 1.38 -7.98 21.36
C HIS A 719 0.90 -9.39 21.70
N GLY A 720 1.22 -10.37 20.85
CA GLY A 720 0.98 -11.79 21.13
C GLY A 720 1.88 -12.38 22.23
N SER A 721 2.43 -13.57 22.01
CA SER A 721 3.26 -14.27 23.00
C SER A 721 4.53 -14.89 22.41
N ALA A 722 5.03 -14.33 21.30
CA ALA A 722 6.27 -14.76 20.68
C ALA A 722 7.52 -14.36 21.49
N ASN A 723 7.45 -13.31 22.31
CA ASN A 723 8.62 -12.68 22.94
C ASN A 723 8.54 -12.76 24.48
N PRO A 724 9.61 -13.15 25.20
CA PRO A 724 9.71 -12.99 26.65
C PRO A 724 9.29 -11.59 27.12
N ILE A 725 9.83 -10.56 26.46
CA ILE A 725 9.41 -9.17 26.55
C ILE A 725 9.01 -8.76 25.14
N GLY A 726 7.71 -8.61 24.89
CA GLY A 726 7.18 -8.06 23.64
C GLY A 726 7.30 -6.53 23.66
N GLY A 727 6.36 -5.85 23.01
CA GLY A 727 6.30 -4.39 23.00
C GLY A 727 5.12 -3.80 23.77
N GLN A 728 5.00 -2.49 23.64
CA GLN A 728 4.05 -1.65 24.34
C GLN A 728 2.61 -1.89 23.87
N ASN A 729 1.67 -1.89 24.82
CA ASN A 729 0.24 -2.04 24.55
C ASN A 729 -0.39 -0.68 24.25
N VAL A 730 -1.59 -0.68 23.65
CA VAL A 730 -2.42 0.51 23.53
C VAL A 730 -3.84 0.20 24.01
N ILE A 731 -4.38 1.07 24.87
CA ILE A 731 -5.77 0.99 25.31
C ILE A 731 -6.59 1.88 24.39
N GLN A 732 -7.65 1.30 23.83
CA GLN A 732 -8.48 1.90 22.78
C GLN A 732 -9.95 1.94 23.20
N LYS A 733 -10.66 2.96 22.73
CA LYS A 733 -12.12 2.95 22.62
C LYS A 733 -12.53 2.49 21.22
N VAL A 734 -13.61 1.73 21.13
CA VAL A 734 -14.11 1.14 19.86
C VAL A 734 -14.86 2.20 19.02
N ARG A 735 -14.14 3.25 18.60
CA ARG A 735 -14.68 4.40 17.86
C ARG A 735 -14.71 4.09 16.36
N TRP A 736 -15.75 3.38 15.91
CA TRP A 736 -15.97 3.12 14.48
C TRP A 736 -16.13 4.43 13.69
N GLY A 737 -15.54 4.50 12.50
CA GLY A 737 -15.44 5.74 11.72
C GLY A 737 -14.34 6.71 12.18
N ALA A 738 -13.32 6.22 12.91
CA ALA A 738 -12.12 6.98 13.22
C ALA A 738 -11.35 7.38 11.94
N VAL A 739 -10.98 8.65 11.84
CA VAL A 739 -10.29 9.21 10.66
C VAL A 739 -8.80 8.87 10.70
N ARG A 740 -8.16 8.85 11.87
CA ARG A 740 -6.76 8.44 12.06
C ARG A 740 -6.69 7.24 13.01
N PRO A 741 -5.69 6.33 12.84
CA PRO A 741 -5.40 5.25 13.77
C PRO A 741 -5.34 5.65 15.25
N ARG A 742 -4.95 6.88 15.56
CA ARG A 742 -4.82 7.38 16.94
C ARG A 742 -6.10 7.90 17.55
N ASP A 743 -7.12 8.21 16.75
CA ASP A 743 -8.39 8.74 17.26
C ASP A 743 -9.17 7.68 18.07
N THR A 744 -8.83 6.40 17.94
CA THR A 744 -9.36 5.31 18.78
C THR A 744 -8.68 5.24 20.16
N HIS A 745 -7.53 5.87 20.38
CA HIS A 745 -6.78 5.71 21.62
C HIS A 745 -7.53 6.31 22.83
N LEU A 746 -7.37 5.69 24.00
CA LEU A 746 -7.83 6.23 25.27
C LEU A 746 -6.77 7.18 25.86
N GLU A 747 -6.91 8.47 25.58
CA GLU A 747 -6.02 9.51 26.11
C GLU A 747 -5.88 9.46 27.64
N GLY A 748 -4.64 9.55 28.12
CA GLY A 748 -4.28 9.53 29.53
C GLY A 748 -4.42 8.17 30.21
N ALA A 749 -4.63 7.08 29.46
CA ALA A 749 -4.57 5.73 30.01
C ALA A 749 -3.14 5.36 30.45
N MET A 750 -3.02 4.60 31.54
CA MET A 750 -1.71 4.15 32.03
C MET A 750 -1.06 3.23 30.98
N PRO A 751 0.21 3.46 30.58
CA PRO A 751 0.83 2.68 29.52
C PRO A 751 1.08 1.23 29.97
N GLY A 752 0.92 0.31 29.03
CA GLY A 752 1.15 -1.12 29.24
C GLY A 752 2.30 -1.68 28.40
N ILE A 753 2.75 -2.89 28.73
CA ILE A 753 3.67 -3.71 27.92
C ILE A 753 3.31 -5.20 28.04
N LYS A 754 3.45 -5.94 26.94
CA LYS A 754 3.22 -7.39 26.93
C LYS A 754 4.50 -8.14 27.29
N PHE A 755 4.41 -8.98 28.31
CA PHE A 755 5.43 -10.01 28.61
C PHE A 755 4.85 -11.39 28.29
N ALA A 756 5.67 -12.39 28.03
CA ALA A 756 5.19 -13.76 27.90
C ALA A 756 6.11 -14.80 28.54
N LEU A 757 5.46 -15.83 29.07
CA LEU A 757 6.04 -17.02 29.68
C LEU A 757 5.52 -18.26 28.95
N GLY A 758 6.01 -19.44 29.31
CA GLY A 758 5.51 -20.71 28.79
C GLY A 758 6.25 -21.27 27.59
N GLU A 759 5.60 -22.20 26.91
CA GLU A 759 6.08 -22.94 25.75
C GLU A 759 6.32 -22.04 24.53
N ASN A 760 5.54 -20.96 24.39
CA ASN A 760 5.57 -20.08 23.22
C ASN A 760 6.91 -19.34 23.10
N VAL A 761 7.35 -18.68 24.18
CA VAL A 761 8.56 -17.84 24.18
C VAL A 761 9.86 -18.63 24.11
N ILE A 762 9.81 -19.94 24.34
CA ILE A 762 10.92 -20.87 24.17
C ILE A 762 10.84 -21.68 22.86
N HIS A 763 9.91 -21.32 21.96
CA HIS A 763 9.68 -21.98 20.66
C HIS A 763 9.40 -23.49 20.74
N ALA A 764 8.91 -23.99 21.88
CA ALA A 764 8.69 -25.44 22.07
C ALA A 764 7.68 -26.04 21.07
N ASN A 765 6.77 -25.21 20.57
CA ASN A 765 5.71 -25.58 19.64
C ASN A 765 6.03 -25.22 18.16
N TRP A 766 7.24 -24.75 17.85
CA TRP A 766 7.62 -24.20 16.53
C TRP A 766 8.50 -25.15 15.69
N GLY A 767 8.56 -26.43 16.08
CA GLY A 767 9.38 -27.44 15.41
C GLY A 767 10.87 -27.40 15.80
N ASN A 768 11.68 -28.20 15.11
CA ASN A 768 13.12 -28.31 15.43
C ASN A 768 14.00 -27.26 14.72
N GLU A 769 13.47 -26.58 13.71
CA GLU A 769 14.23 -25.67 12.85
C GLU A 769 14.21 -24.22 13.39
N ALA A 770 13.18 -23.82 14.14
CA ALA A 770 13.02 -22.51 14.77
C ALA A 770 13.81 -22.30 16.09
N LYS A 771 15.04 -22.86 16.19
CA LYS A 771 15.88 -22.87 17.41
C LYS A 771 17.07 -21.93 17.38
N ASP A 772 17.03 -20.94 16.49
CA ASP A 772 18.04 -19.91 16.27
C ASP A 772 18.07 -18.81 17.34
N ARG A 773 16.95 -18.57 18.05
CA ARG A 773 16.81 -17.50 19.05
C ARG A 773 16.93 -17.99 20.51
N TYR A 774 17.72 -17.31 21.33
CA TYR A 774 17.74 -17.47 22.80
C TYR A 774 16.64 -16.61 23.45
N PRO A 775 15.83 -17.12 24.40
CA PRO A 775 16.03 -18.33 25.19
C PRO A 775 15.25 -19.55 24.68
N GLN A 776 15.84 -20.75 24.86
CA GLN A 776 15.22 -22.04 24.53
C GLN A 776 14.76 -22.82 25.78
N THR A 777 14.73 -22.19 26.96
CA THR A 777 14.30 -22.79 28.23
C THR A 777 13.67 -21.76 29.17
N ARG A 778 12.77 -22.18 30.06
CA ARG A 778 12.14 -21.33 31.09
C ARG A 778 13.17 -20.64 32.01
N MET A 779 14.25 -21.32 32.35
CA MET A 779 15.37 -20.71 33.10
C MET A 779 16.08 -19.60 32.32
N GLY A 780 16.11 -19.68 30.99
CA GLY A 780 16.61 -18.62 30.13
C GLY A 780 15.69 -17.40 30.07
N VAL A 781 14.38 -17.59 30.27
CA VAL A 781 13.40 -16.49 30.37
C VAL A 781 13.63 -15.69 31.66
N ASP A 782 13.77 -16.36 32.81
CA ASP A 782 14.14 -15.72 34.09
C ASP A 782 15.46 -14.93 33.96
N ALA A 783 16.51 -15.58 33.46
CA ALA A 783 17.82 -14.95 33.29
C ALA A 783 17.77 -13.74 32.35
N LEU A 784 17.04 -13.82 31.23
CA LEU A 784 16.88 -12.72 30.29
C LEU A 784 16.14 -11.53 30.91
N MET A 785 15.01 -11.76 31.59
CA MET A 785 14.25 -10.67 32.22
C MET A 785 15.09 -9.97 33.30
N ARG A 786 15.83 -10.73 34.11
CA ARG A 786 16.73 -10.20 35.15
C ARG A 786 17.91 -9.41 34.58
N ASP A 787 18.51 -9.88 33.47
CA ASP A 787 19.55 -9.16 32.72
C ASP A 787 19.03 -7.81 32.22
N ARG A 788 17.86 -7.80 31.57
CA ARG A 788 17.24 -6.61 30.99
C ARG A 788 16.87 -5.55 32.02
N PHE A 789 16.21 -5.93 33.12
CA PHE A 789 15.93 -4.98 34.19
C PHE A 789 17.22 -4.48 34.88
N THR A 790 18.28 -5.28 34.94
CA THR A 790 19.59 -4.83 35.44
C THR A 790 20.22 -3.79 34.49
N ALA A 791 20.12 -4.01 33.18
CA ALA A 791 20.56 -3.05 32.17
C ALA A 791 19.77 -1.73 32.24
N ALA A 792 18.44 -1.79 32.33
CA ALA A 792 17.57 -0.61 32.47
C ALA A 792 17.89 0.21 33.73
N ARG A 793 18.15 -0.42 34.89
CA ARG A 793 18.59 0.29 36.11
C ARG A 793 19.93 1.00 35.94
N ARG A 794 20.87 0.40 35.20
CA ARG A 794 22.15 1.03 34.90
C ARG A 794 21.94 2.22 33.96
N TYR A 795 21.21 2.03 32.87
CA TYR A 795 20.85 3.08 31.91
C TYR A 795 20.19 4.29 32.59
N ALA A 796 19.21 4.04 33.48
CA ALA A 796 18.56 5.06 34.29
C ALA A 796 19.54 5.85 35.15
N LYS A 797 20.50 5.18 35.81
CA LYS A 797 21.57 5.84 36.57
C LYS A 797 22.49 6.66 35.69
N ASP A 798 22.90 6.11 34.55
CA ASP A 798 23.87 6.73 33.66
C ASP A 798 23.29 8.03 33.06
N TRP A 799 22.00 8.04 32.69
CA TRP A 799 21.26 9.25 32.27
C TRP A 799 21.00 10.24 33.41
N THR A 800 20.51 9.77 34.56
CA THR A 800 20.21 10.64 35.73
C THR A 800 21.48 11.38 36.20
N ALA A 801 22.62 10.67 36.25
CA ALA A 801 23.91 11.25 36.55
C ALA A 801 24.28 12.35 35.55
N TRP A 802 24.22 12.04 34.26
CA TRP A 802 24.65 12.94 33.21
C TRP A 802 23.81 14.22 33.17
N LEU A 803 22.47 14.09 33.23
CA LEU A 803 21.53 15.23 33.28
C LEU A 803 21.71 16.09 34.55
N ALA A 804 22.03 15.49 35.71
CA ALA A 804 22.28 16.26 36.93
C ALA A 804 23.57 17.12 36.87
N HIS A 805 24.48 16.82 35.94
CA HIS A 805 25.76 17.53 35.77
C HIS A 805 25.81 18.43 34.52
N HIS A 806 24.84 18.35 33.61
CA HIS A 806 24.81 19.10 32.36
C HIS A 806 23.50 19.90 32.22
N ASP A 807 23.61 21.21 31.99
CA ASP A 807 22.48 22.14 31.85
C ASP A 807 21.85 22.03 30.45
N GLN A 808 21.33 20.84 30.11
CA GLN A 808 20.66 20.53 28.86
C GLN A 808 19.31 19.85 29.12
N ALA A 809 18.29 20.27 28.39
CA ALA A 809 16.93 19.74 28.51
C ALA A 809 16.85 18.33 27.89
N PRO A 810 16.20 17.34 28.54
CA PRO A 810 16.05 15.97 28.00
C PRO A 810 15.49 15.93 26.56
N GLU A 811 14.62 16.87 26.22
CA GLU A 811 13.97 17.02 24.92
C GLU A 811 14.99 17.25 23.79
N SER A 812 16.18 17.81 24.09
CA SER A 812 17.27 17.95 23.11
C SER A 812 17.91 16.62 22.69
N PHE A 813 17.55 15.52 23.35
CA PHE A 813 17.87 14.13 22.99
C PHE A 813 16.60 13.35 22.57
N GLY A 814 15.51 14.08 22.30
CA GLY A 814 14.16 13.56 22.06
C GLY A 814 13.49 12.92 23.28
N MET A 815 14.13 12.96 24.46
CA MET A 815 13.64 12.32 25.68
C MET A 815 12.58 13.20 26.32
N ASP A 816 11.37 12.68 26.47
CA ASP A 816 10.28 13.39 27.15
C ASP A 816 10.62 13.62 28.64
N GLY A 817 10.16 14.73 29.21
CA GLY A 817 10.31 15.04 30.63
C GLY A 817 9.72 13.96 31.55
N ASP A 818 8.63 13.29 31.17
CA ASP A 818 8.06 12.17 31.92
C ASP A 818 8.98 10.93 31.88
N VAL A 819 9.64 10.66 30.75
CA VAL A 819 10.65 9.59 30.63
C VAL A 819 11.88 9.92 31.48
N ALA A 820 12.37 11.16 31.44
CA ALA A 820 13.48 11.60 32.28
C ALA A 820 13.16 11.47 33.79
N ALA A 821 11.94 11.83 34.19
CA ALA A 821 11.48 11.66 35.58
C ALA A 821 11.32 10.18 35.96
N SER A 822 10.95 9.31 35.02
CA SER A 822 10.92 7.85 35.21
C SER A 822 12.32 7.27 35.39
N LEU A 823 13.32 7.75 34.63
CA LEU A 823 14.72 7.37 34.80
C LEU A 823 15.26 7.78 36.18
N GLU A 824 14.96 8.98 36.67
CA GLU A 824 15.34 9.41 38.02
C GLU A 824 14.75 8.48 39.10
N ARG A 825 13.45 8.14 38.98
CA ARG A 825 12.78 7.18 39.89
C ARG A 825 13.43 5.79 39.83
N ALA A 826 13.66 5.25 38.64
CA ALA A 826 14.28 3.93 38.45
C ALA A 826 15.74 3.87 38.96
N ALA A 827 16.50 4.98 38.85
CA ALA A 827 17.85 5.10 39.37
C ALA A 827 17.90 5.07 40.91
N SER A 828 16.90 5.68 41.57
CA SER A 828 16.85 5.86 43.03
C SER A 828 16.78 4.56 43.84
N PHE A 829 16.37 3.44 43.24
CA PHE A 829 15.99 2.22 43.95
C PHE A 829 17.17 1.39 44.52
N THR A 830 18.44 1.69 44.19
CA THR A 830 19.62 1.11 44.90
C THR A 830 20.88 1.97 44.85
N GLY A 831 21.34 2.46 46.01
CA GLY A 831 22.75 2.86 46.22
C GLY A 831 23.24 4.08 45.41
N ASP A 832 24.55 4.27 45.37
CA ASP A 832 25.16 5.48 44.81
C ASP A 832 24.92 5.64 43.30
N ILE A 833 24.78 6.89 42.85
CA ILE A 833 24.74 7.29 41.45
C ILE A 833 26.19 7.60 41.02
N PRO A 834 26.70 7.01 39.92
CA PRO A 834 28.06 7.28 39.43
C PRO A 834 28.16 8.69 38.81
N GLU A 835 29.34 9.30 38.84
CA GLU A 835 29.63 10.51 38.06
C GLU A 835 29.95 10.09 36.60
N ILE A 836 29.26 10.67 35.61
CA ILE A 836 29.42 10.34 34.19
C ILE A 836 29.54 11.60 33.33
N ASP A 837 30.72 11.78 32.72
CA ASP A 837 31.01 12.88 31.79
C ASP A 837 30.63 12.59 30.33
N THR A 838 30.53 11.30 29.95
CA THR A 838 30.26 10.90 28.56
C THR A 838 28.75 10.84 28.29
N LEU A 839 28.27 11.65 27.34
CA LEU A 839 26.87 11.66 26.89
C LEU A 839 26.34 10.23 26.64
N PRO A 840 25.39 9.72 27.45
CA PRO A 840 24.79 8.41 27.25
C PRO A 840 24.06 8.33 25.90
N ARG A 841 24.02 7.14 25.30
CA ARG A 841 23.17 6.87 24.13
C ARG A 841 21.74 6.66 24.63
N ARG A 842 20.75 7.24 23.96
CA ARG A 842 19.34 6.95 24.23
C ARG A 842 18.97 5.58 23.66
N ASP A 843 18.20 4.81 24.40
CA ASP A 843 17.79 3.46 23.99
C ASP A 843 16.32 3.23 24.36
N TYR A 844 15.45 3.11 23.34
CA TYR A 844 14.01 3.00 23.55
C TYR A 844 13.59 1.67 24.22
N GLU A 845 14.41 0.60 24.12
CA GLU A 845 14.19 -0.64 24.89
C GLU A 845 14.31 -0.33 26.38
N LEU A 846 15.36 0.39 26.75
CA LEU A 846 15.72 0.68 28.14
C LEU A 846 14.92 1.85 28.75
N ASP A 847 14.51 2.85 27.96
CA ASP A 847 13.50 3.85 28.36
C ASP A 847 12.24 3.12 28.86
N THR A 848 11.69 2.23 28.02
CA THR A 848 10.45 1.48 28.31
C THR A 848 10.58 0.59 29.55
N LEU A 849 11.74 -0.06 29.73
CA LEU A 849 12.00 -0.90 30.90
C LEU A 849 12.24 -0.08 32.18
N ALA A 850 12.73 1.16 32.08
CA ALA A 850 12.87 2.07 33.22
C ALA A 850 11.51 2.58 33.73
N GLU A 851 10.55 2.86 32.84
CA GLU A 851 9.17 3.22 33.23
C GLU A 851 8.48 2.12 34.07
N ILE A 852 8.76 0.84 33.78
CA ILE A 852 8.26 -0.29 34.58
C ILE A 852 8.86 -0.26 36.00
N LEU A 853 10.17 -0.01 36.10
CA LEU A 853 10.90 0.07 37.38
C LEU A 853 10.49 1.31 38.20
N ALA A 854 10.08 2.38 37.53
CA ALA A 854 9.55 3.60 38.14
C ALA A 854 8.07 3.45 38.58
N GLY A 855 7.36 2.43 38.07
CA GLY A 855 5.96 2.14 38.37
C GLY A 855 4.97 2.84 37.43
N ASP A 856 5.45 3.47 36.36
CA ASP A 856 4.68 4.26 35.41
C ASP A 856 4.08 3.40 34.27
N ARG A 857 4.68 2.22 34.00
CA ARG A 857 4.22 1.26 32.98
C ARG A 857 3.87 -0.11 33.57
N LEU A 858 2.69 -0.64 33.19
CA LEU A 858 2.18 -1.93 33.69
C LEU A 858 2.58 -3.13 32.82
N ILE A 859 3.04 -4.20 33.46
CA ILE A 859 3.27 -5.49 32.78
C ILE A 859 1.95 -6.27 32.66
N HIS A 860 1.59 -6.66 31.43
CA HIS A 860 0.52 -7.61 31.14
C HIS A 860 1.16 -8.90 30.62
N CYS A 861 1.15 -9.99 31.41
CA CYS A 861 1.99 -11.15 31.14
C CYS A 861 1.21 -12.39 30.69
N HIS A 862 1.38 -12.85 29.45
CA HIS A 862 0.90 -14.17 29.01
C HIS A 862 1.53 -15.24 29.90
N SER A 863 0.68 -15.99 30.59
CA SER A 863 1.08 -17.00 31.56
C SER A 863 0.04 -18.10 31.62
N TYR A 864 0.48 -19.35 31.71
CA TYR A 864 -0.41 -20.47 32.00
C TYR A 864 -0.07 -21.10 33.33
N ARG A 865 1.20 -21.51 33.50
CA ARG A 865 1.59 -22.37 34.61
C ARG A 865 1.93 -21.66 35.92
N GLN A 866 1.64 -22.34 37.03
CA GLN A 866 1.83 -21.79 38.38
C GLN A 866 3.30 -21.47 38.72
N ASP A 867 4.25 -22.25 38.21
CA ASP A 867 5.68 -22.08 38.48
C ASP A 867 6.27 -20.87 37.76
N GLU A 868 5.70 -20.51 36.61
CA GLU A 868 6.12 -19.34 35.82
C GLU A 868 5.49 -18.05 36.36
N ILE A 869 4.24 -18.14 36.84
CA ILE A 869 3.58 -17.07 37.59
C ILE A 869 4.42 -16.68 38.83
N LEU A 870 4.87 -17.68 39.60
CA LEU A 870 5.75 -17.47 40.76
C LEU A 870 7.14 -16.94 40.38
N MET A 871 7.70 -17.37 39.24
CA MET A 871 8.97 -16.86 38.73
C MET A 871 8.89 -15.35 38.46
N LEU A 872 7.86 -14.89 37.73
CA LEU A 872 7.69 -13.45 37.47
C LEU A 872 7.35 -12.66 38.75
N ALA A 873 6.60 -13.25 39.69
CA ALA A 873 6.36 -12.64 41.00
C ALA A 873 7.66 -12.41 41.79
N SER A 874 8.62 -13.35 41.74
CA SER A 874 9.94 -13.17 42.33
C SER A 874 10.77 -12.08 41.63
N ILE A 875 10.67 -11.94 40.31
CA ILE A 875 11.32 -10.84 39.58
C ILE A 875 10.69 -9.50 39.99
N ALA A 876 9.36 -9.43 40.13
CA ALA A 876 8.65 -8.25 40.63
C ALA A 876 9.09 -7.86 42.05
N GLU A 877 9.28 -8.84 42.95
CA GLU A 877 9.81 -8.63 44.29
C GLU A 877 11.26 -8.10 44.27
N ASP A 878 12.14 -8.71 43.48
CA ASP A 878 13.58 -8.35 43.41
C ASP A 878 13.83 -6.97 42.80
N PHE A 879 12.95 -6.52 41.88
CA PHE A 879 13.08 -5.25 41.16
C PHE A 879 12.12 -4.15 41.64
N GLY A 880 11.12 -4.47 42.46
CA GLY A 880 10.26 -3.50 43.13
C GLY A 880 9.04 -3.00 42.34
N PHE A 881 8.62 -3.69 41.28
CA PHE A 881 7.49 -3.29 40.43
C PHE A 881 6.21 -4.08 40.74
N THR A 882 5.05 -3.57 40.30
CA THR A 882 3.75 -4.27 40.36
C THR A 882 3.31 -4.71 38.97
N ILE A 883 2.86 -5.95 38.83
CA ILE A 883 2.35 -6.48 37.55
C ILE A 883 0.94 -5.94 37.31
N GLY A 884 0.62 -5.50 36.10
CA GLY A 884 -0.75 -5.08 35.74
C GLY A 884 -1.72 -6.27 35.77
N SER A 885 -1.41 -7.31 35.00
CA SER A 885 -2.25 -8.52 34.99
C SER A 885 -1.48 -9.76 34.56
N TYR A 886 -1.72 -10.89 35.21
CA TYR A 886 -1.46 -12.20 34.61
C TYR A 886 -2.55 -12.50 33.57
N GLN A 887 -2.14 -12.81 32.35
CA GLN A 887 -2.98 -13.03 31.19
C GLN A 887 -3.08 -14.52 30.86
N HIS A 888 -4.28 -14.96 30.50
CA HIS A 888 -4.77 -16.35 30.40
C HIS A 888 -4.79 -17.11 31.72
N GLY A 889 -3.71 -17.04 32.52
CA GLY A 889 -3.64 -17.40 33.94
C GLY A 889 -4.25 -18.76 34.31
N LEU A 890 -4.18 -19.77 33.44
CA LEU A 890 -5.03 -20.97 33.59
C LEU A 890 -4.71 -21.82 34.83
N GLU A 891 -3.49 -21.77 35.37
CA GLU A 891 -3.12 -22.36 36.66
C GLU A 891 -2.99 -21.33 37.79
N ALA A 892 -3.30 -20.05 37.55
CA ALA A 892 -3.17 -18.96 38.53
C ALA A 892 -4.00 -19.22 39.80
N TYR A 893 -5.11 -19.94 39.69
CA TYR A 893 -5.94 -20.38 40.82
C TYR A 893 -5.18 -21.24 41.85
N LYS A 894 -4.10 -21.91 41.45
CA LYS A 894 -3.24 -22.70 42.37
C LYS A 894 -2.29 -21.82 43.20
N VAL A 895 -2.10 -20.56 42.80
CA VAL A 895 -1.17 -19.58 43.39
C VAL A 895 -1.81 -18.20 43.58
N ALA A 896 -3.14 -18.18 43.79
CA ALA A 896 -3.95 -16.95 43.85
C ALA A 896 -3.46 -15.92 44.89
N GLU A 897 -2.86 -16.38 45.99
CA GLU A 897 -2.26 -15.51 47.01
C GLU A 897 -1.10 -14.67 46.45
N ALA A 898 -0.24 -15.26 45.60
CA ALA A 898 0.86 -14.56 44.94
C ALA A 898 0.34 -13.57 43.88
N VAL A 899 -0.67 -13.98 43.10
CA VAL A 899 -1.36 -13.09 42.14
C VAL A 899 -1.91 -11.85 42.86
N ARG A 900 -2.59 -12.03 44.00
CA ARG A 900 -3.14 -10.94 44.82
C ARG A 900 -2.06 -10.04 45.44
N GLN A 901 -0.86 -10.55 45.66
CA GLN A 901 0.24 -9.81 46.30
C GLN A 901 1.06 -8.99 45.29
N PHE A 902 1.35 -9.55 44.11
CA PHE A 902 2.32 -8.99 43.16
C PHE A 902 1.69 -8.41 41.88
N SER A 903 0.36 -8.48 41.72
CA SER A 903 -0.34 -7.94 40.55
C SER A 903 -1.64 -7.20 40.90
N ARG A 904 -2.12 -6.36 39.98
CA ARG A 904 -3.47 -5.75 40.07
C ARG A 904 -4.59 -6.77 39.78
N GLY A 905 -4.29 -7.97 39.26
CA GLY A 905 -5.26 -9.04 39.02
C GLY A 905 -4.83 -10.10 38.00
N ALA A 906 -5.78 -10.94 37.61
CA ALA A 906 -5.62 -11.92 36.52
C ALA A 906 -6.79 -11.86 35.54
N SER A 907 -6.48 -11.92 34.24
CA SER A 907 -7.44 -12.00 33.14
C SER A 907 -7.30 -13.35 32.47
N ILE A 908 -8.34 -14.17 32.52
CA ILE A 908 -8.25 -15.59 32.14
C ILE A 908 -9.30 -16.00 31.11
N PHE A 909 -9.13 -17.18 30.51
CA PHE A 909 -10.25 -17.82 29.81
C PHE A 909 -11.19 -18.49 30.79
N SER A 910 -12.48 -18.49 30.47
CA SER A 910 -13.50 -19.16 31.29
C SER A 910 -13.55 -20.68 31.02
N ASP A 911 -13.41 -21.12 29.76
CA ASP A 911 -13.47 -22.54 29.35
C ASP A 911 -12.56 -22.97 28.19
N TRP A 912 -11.57 -22.16 27.78
CA TRP A 912 -10.67 -22.47 26.65
C TRP A 912 -9.32 -23.06 27.10
N TRP A 913 -9.10 -24.37 26.89
CA TRP A 913 -7.88 -25.09 27.31
C TRP A 913 -7.65 -26.43 26.58
N ALA A 914 -6.72 -27.26 27.10
CA ALA A 914 -6.31 -28.60 26.63
C ALA A 914 -5.73 -28.71 25.20
N TYR A 915 -5.36 -27.60 24.56
CA TYR A 915 -4.70 -27.57 23.24
C TYR A 915 -3.16 -27.54 23.31
N LYS A 916 -2.55 -27.39 24.50
CA LYS A 916 -1.11 -27.49 24.81
C LYS A 916 -0.89 -28.27 26.10
N VAL A 917 0.36 -28.62 26.43
CA VAL A 917 0.69 -29.31 27.69
C VAL A 917 0.55 -28.36 28.88
N GLU A 918 1.01 -27.11 28.75
CA GLU A 918 0.91 -26.08 29.78
C GLU A 918 -0.52 -25.63 30.16
N VAL A 919 -1.54 -26.08 29.44
CA VAL A 919 -2.96 -25.75 29.68
C VAL A 919 -3.82 -26.97 30.07
N GLN A 920 -3.21 -28.08 30.49
CA GLN A 920 -3.95 -29.32 30.81
C GLN A 920 -4.73 -29.26 32.13
N ASP A 921 -4.23 -28.55 33.14
CA ASP A 921 -4.84 -28.45 34.48
C ASP A 921 -5.84 -27.29 34.60
N ALA A 922 -6.21 -26.67 33.48
CA ALA A 922 -7.19 -25.58 33.47
C ALA A 922 -8.60 -26.08 33.84
N ILE A 923 -9.34 -25.27 34.61
CA ILE A 923 -10.69 -25.61 35.10
C ILE A 923 -11.61 -24.38 35.05
N PRO A 924 -12.92 -24.52 34.82
CA PRO A 924 -13.83 -23.38 34.72
C PRO A 924 -14.11 -22.71 36.08
N GLN A 925 -13.74 -23.38 37.18
CA GLN A 925 -13.74 -22.81 38.52
C GLN A 925 -12.52 -21.90 38.80
N GLY A 926 -11.51 -21.85 37.91
CA GLY A 926 -10.26 -21.13 38.19
C GLY A 926 -10.47 -19.64 38.50
N GLY A 927 -11.30 -18.96 37.71
CA GLY A 927 -11.70 -17.57 37.95
C GLY A 927 -12.44 -17.38 39.28
N PRO A 928 -13.56 -18.10 39.52
CA PRO A 928 -14.26 -18.08 40.79
C PRO A 928 -13.39 -18.36 42.03
N ILE A 929 -12.48 -19.35 41.99
CA ILE A 929 -11.57 -19.67 43.10
C ILE A 929 -10.64 -18.49 43.41
N MET A 930 -10.11 -17.81 42.38
CA MET A 930 -9.30 -16.60 42.54
C MET A 930 -10.11 -15.42 43.11
N TRP A 931 -11.35 -15.24 42.65
CA TRP A 931 -12.27 -14.23 43.17
C TRP A 931 -12.61 -14.48 44.65
N GLU A 932 -12.86 -15.73 45.06
CA GLU A 932 -13.06 -16.12 46.47
C GLU A 932 -11.83 -15.84 47.35
N THR A 933 -10.61 -15.86 46.77
CA THR A 933 -9.36 -15.47 47.47
C THR A 933 -9.07 -13.97 47.44
N GLY A 934 -9.94 -13.15 46.83
CA GLY A 934 -9.80 -11.70 46.76
C GLY A 934 -8.87 -11.20 45.66
N VAL A 935 -8.66 -11.98 44.60
CA VAL A 935 -8.02 -11.52 43.36
C VAL A 935 -9.04 -10.76 42.51
N THR A 936 -8.63 -9.65 41.90
CA THR A 936 -9.40 -8.99 40.83
C THR A 936 -9.34 -9.85 39.56
N VAL A 937 -10.39 -10.61 39.29
CA VAL A 937 -10.48 -11.52 38.14
C VAL A 937 -11.27 -10.90 36.99
N SER A 938 -10.76 -11.05 35.78
CA SER A 938 -11.50 -10.73 34.55
C SER A 938 -11.48 -11.90 33.58
N TYR A 939 -12.37 -11.86 32.58
CA TYR A 939 -12.30 -12.75 31.42
C TYR A 939 -11.96 -11.94 30.16
N ASN A 940 -11.18 -12.55 29.28
CA ASN A 940 -10.72 -11.93 28.04
C ASN A 940 -11.06 -12.80 26.81
N SER A 941 -10.88 -12.23 25.63
CA SER A 941 -11.24 -12.90 24.39
C SER A 941 -10.09 -13.67 23.74
N ASP A 942 -8.92 -13.03 23.60
CA ASP A 942 -7.83 -13.46 22.71
C ASP A 942 -8.33 -13.81 21.28
N SER A 943 -9.44 -13.20 20.85
CA SER A 943 -10.16 -13.57 19.62
C SER A 943 -11.26 -12.60 19.22
N ASP A 944 -11.22 -12.13 17.97
CA ASP A 944 -12.28 -11.34 17.31
C ASP A 944 -13.69 -11.98 17.34
N ASN A 945 -13.76 -13.31 17.54
CA ASN A 945 -15.01 -14.03 17.66
C ASN A 945 -15.51 -14.18 19.11
N MET A 946 -14.61 -14.23 20.09
CA MET A 946 -14.96 -14.42 21.50
C MET A 946 -15.26 -13.10 22.22
N VAL A 947 -14.60 -12.00 21.81
CA VAL A 947 -14.83 -10.64 22.32
C VAL A 947 -16.30 -10.24 22.23
N ARG A 948 -16.99 -10.69 21.19
CA ARG A 948 -18.43 -10.50 20.93
C ARG A 948 -19.36 -11.27 21.88
N ARG A 949 -18.81 -12.00 22.85
CA ARG A 949 -19.51 -12.93 23.74
C ARG A 949 -19.07 -12.81 25.21
N LEU A 950 -18.27 -11.80 25.55
CA LEU A 950 -17.70 -11.61 26.89
C LEU A 950 -18.76 -11.56 28.01
N ASN A 951 -19.96 -11.06 27.74
CA ASN A 951 -21.09 -11.15 28.68
C ASN A 951 -21.49 -12.61 29.00
N THR A 952 -21.44 -13.50 28.01
CA THR A 952 -21.70 -14.94 28.21
C THR A 952 -20.49 -15.67 28.81
N GLU A 953 -19.27 -15.19 28.57
CA GLU A 953 -18.07 -15.65 29.28
C GLU A 953 -18.20 -15.36 30.78
N ALA A 954 -18.58 -14.12 31.14
CA ALA A 954 -18.89 -13.72 32.51
C ALA A 954 -19.98 -14.60 33.15
N ALA A 955 -21.04 -14.95 32.40
CA ALA A 955 -22.12 -15.82 32.88
C ALA A 955 -21.64 -17.24 33.26
N LYS A 956 -20.52 -17.73 32.72
CA LYS A 956 -19.93 -19.01 33.13
C LYS A 956 -19.41 -18.96 34.57
N ALA A 957 -18.99 -17.81 35.10
CA ALA A 957 -18.62 -17.66 36.52
C ALA A 957 -19.81 -17.96 37.46
N MET A 958 -21.03 -17.54 37.08
CA MET A 958 -22.26 -17.91 37.79
C MET A 958 -22.48 -19.42 37.74
N LYS A 959 -22.29 -20.03 36.57
CA LYS A 959 -22.57 -21.46 36.33
C LYS A 959 -21.61 -22.40 37.06
N TYR A 960 -20.32 -22.10 37.08
CA TYR A 960 -19.28 -22.98 37.61
C TYR A 960 -18.83 -22.62 39.03
N GLY A 961 -18.94 -21.34 39.41
CA GLY A 961 -18.49 -20.82 40.71
C GLY A 961 -19.60 -20.36 41.66
N ASN A 962 -20.86 -20.29 41.23
CA ASN A 962 -21.95 -19.63 41.98
C ASN A 962 -21.70 -18.14 42.26
N VAL A 963 -20.85 -17.47 41.46
CA VAL A 963 -20.63 -16.02 41.56
C VAL A 963 -21.96 -15.29 41.32
N PRO A 964 -22.37 -14.33 42.18
CA PRO A 964 -23.60 -13.56 41.97
C PRO A 964 -23.62 -12.83 40.60
N PRO A 965 -24.76 -12.65 39.94
CA PRO A 965 -24.82 -12.01 38.61
C PRO A 965 -24.14 -10.63 38.55
N GLU A 966 -24.36 -9.81 39.59
CA GLU A 966 -23.78 -8.46 39.71
C GLU A 966 -22.25 -8.45 39.92
N GLU A 967 -21.68 -9.52 40.48
CA GLU A 967 -20.23 -9.70 40.63
C GLU A 967 -19.64 -10.36 39.37
N ALA A 968 -20.38 -11.25 38.72
CA ALA A 968 -19.96 -11.89 37.48
C ALA A 968 -19.81 -10.87 36.35
N LEU A 969 -20.75 -9.92 36.20
CA LEU A 969 -20.65 -8.84 35.20
C LEU A 969 -19.34 -8.02 35.34
N LYS A 970 -18.84 -7.85 36.57
CA LYS A 970 -17.58 -7.10 36.83
C LYS A 970 -16.38 -7.73 36.15
N PHE A 971 -16.39 -9.03 35.88
CA PHE A 971 -15.29 -9.75 35.21
C PHE A 971 -15.04 -9.23 33.78
N VAL A 972 -15.98 -8.50 33.20
CA VAL A 972 -15.86 -7.93 31.83
C VAL A 972 -16.18 -6.42 31.80
N THR A 973 -16.21 -5.75 32.95
CA THR A 973 -16.44 -4.29 33.07
C THR A 973 -15.40 -3.63 34.00
N ILE A 974 -15.66 -3.56 35.30
CA ILE A 974 -14.78 -2.82 36.23
C ILE A 974 -13.48 -3.56 36.58
N ASN A 975 -13.48 -4.91 36.64
CA ASN A 975 -12.27 -5.67 36.97
C ASN A 975 -11.17 -5.54 35.90
N PRO A 976 -11.43 -5.69 34.58
CA PRO A 976 -10.43 -5.40 33.57
C PRO A 976 -10.02 -3.91 33.55
N ALA A 977 -10.95 -2.97 33.80
CA ALA A 977 -10.59 -1.55 33.95
C ALA A 977 -9.60 -1.30 35.10
N ILE A 978 -9.78 -1.97 36.26
CA ILE A 978 -8.85 -1.93 37.40
C ILE A 978 -7.50 -2.53 37.02
N GLN A 979 -7.44 -3.63 36.27
CA GLN A 979 -6.18 -4.24 35.83
C GLN A 979 -5.38 -3.35 34.86
N LEU A 980 -6.08 -2.53 34.08
CA LEU A 980 -5.52 -1.58 33.12
C LEU A 980 -5.20 -0.19 33.71
N GLY A 981 -5.62 0.11 34.95
CA GLY A 981 -5.41 1.43 35.55
C GLY A 981 -6.35 2.54 35.05
N ILE A 982 -7.48 2.15 34.44
CA ILE A 982 -8.46 3.07 33.82
C ILE A 982 -9.81 3.08 34.55
N GLU A 983 -9.88 2.49 35.75
CA GLU A 983 -11.09 2.39 36.58
C GLU A 983 -11.69 3.75 36.98
N SER A 984 -10.92 4.83 36.87
CA SER A 984 -11.38 6.21 37.09
C SER A 984 -12.21 6.76 35.92
N ARG A 985 -12.11 6.16 34.72
CA ARG A 985 -12.74 6.61 33.47
C ARG A 985 -13.88 5.69 33.03
N VAL A 986 -13.70 4.37 33.09
CA VAL A 986 -14.62 3.37 32.49
C VAL A 986 -14.91 2.19 33.43
N GLY A 987 -15.74 1.25 32.97
CA GLY A 987 -16.00 -0.04 33.63
C GLY A 987 -17.11 -0.05 34.69
N SER A 988 -17.64 1.12 35.09
CA SER A 988 -18.83 1.21 35.95
C SER A 988 -19.68 2.44 35.60
N ILE A 989 -20.99 2.37 35.89
CA ILE A 989 -21.90 3.51 35.76
C ILE A 989 -21.83 4.30 37.07
N GLU A 990 -20.97 5.30 37.12
CA GLU A 990 -20.78 6.21 38.27
C GLU A 990 -20.64 7.66 37.78
N VAL A 991 -21.10 8.63 38.57
CA VAL A 991 -21.11 10.05 38.16
C VAL A 991 -19.68 10.57 37.94
N GLY A 992 -19.47 11.24 36.81
CA GLY A 992 -18.20 11.83 36.39
C GLY A 992 -17.35 10.95 35.46
N LYS A 993 -17.65 9.64 35.39
CA LYS A 993 -17.04 8.69 34.43
C LYS A 993 -17.55 8.92 33.01
N ASP A 994 -16.84 8.36 32.04
CA ASP A 994 -17.18 8.44 30.63
C ASP A 994 -18.52 7.74 30.36
N ALA A 995 -19.32 8.28 29.44
CA ALA A 995 -20.63 7.74 29.07
C ALA A 995 -20.50 6.55 28.09
N ASP A 996 -19.80 5.51 28.54
CA ASP A 996 -19.58 4.26 27.82
C ASP A 996 -20.59 3.21 28.33
N LEU A 997 -21.62 2.91 27.53
CA LEU A 997 -22.80 2.17 27.95
C LEU A 997 -23.22 1.12 26.90
N ALA A 998 -23.73 -0.02 27.38
CA ALA A 998 -24.41 -0.99 26.53
C ALA A 998 -25.85 -1.18 27.00
N ILE A 999 -26.80 -1.10 26.07
CA ILE A 999 -28.24 -1.27 26.30
C ILE A 999 -28.65 -2.64 25.77
N TRP A 1000 -29.33 -3.43 26.59
CA TRP A 1000 -29.65 -4.83 26.33
C TRP A 1000 -31.15 -5.07 26.30
N SER A 1001 -31.57 -6.01 25.44
CA SER A 1001 -32.97 -6.43 25.28
C SER A 1001 -33.57 -7.13 26.51
N GLY A 1002 -32.72 -7.54 27.45
CA GLY A 1002 -33.05 -8.24 28.70
C GLY A 1002 -31.79 -8.38 29.58
N ASP A 1003 -31.77 -9.35 30.50
CA ASP A 1003 -30.64 -9.62 31.39
C ASP A 1003 -29.31 -9.81 30.62
N PRO A 1004 -28.27 -8.98 30.83
CA PRO A 1004 -27.02 -9.05 30.07
C PRO A 1004 -26.28 -10.39 30.22
N MET A 1005 -26.55 -11.14 31.29
CA MET A 1005 -25.94 -12.46 31.57
C MET A 1005 -26.67 -13.62 30.86
N SER A 1006 -27.76 -13.34 30.13
CA SER A 1006 -28.54 -14.34 29.40
C SER A 1006 -28.07 -14.50 27.96
N THR A 1007 -27.94 -15.75 27.50
CA THR A 1007 -27.61 -16.09 26.10
C THR A 1007 -28.73 -15.75 25.09
N PHE A 1008 -29.91 -15.34 25.57
CA PHE A 1008 -31.01 -14.86 24.73
C PHE A 1008 -31.04 -13.33 24.57
N SER A 1009 -30.30 -12.60 25.40
CA SER A 1009 -30.24 -11.15 25.34
C SER A 1009 -29.34 -10.69 24.20
N GLN A 1010 -29.71 -9.56 23.60
CA GLN A 1010 -28.96 -8.91 22.52
C GLN A 1010 -28.63 -7.50 22.95
N CYS A 1011 -27.44 -7.02 22.59
CA CYS A 1011 -27.13 -5.60 22.70
C CYS A 1011 -27.94 -4.85 21.63
N GLU A 1012 -28.79 -3.94 22.07
CA GLU A 1012 -29.66 -3.16 21.18
C GLU A 1012 -29.01 -1.83 20.76
N GLN A 1013 -28.15 -1.28 21.62
CA GLN A 1013 -27.39 -0.05 21.38
C GLN A 1013 -26.09 -0.03 22.17
N THR A 1014 -25.04 0.57 21.61
CA THR A 1014 -23.76 0.82 22.28
C THR A 1014 -23.37 2.28 22.14
N TRP A 1015 -23.00 2.87 23.28
CA TRP A 1015 -22.65 4.26 23.42
C TRP A 1015 -21.21 4.38 23.93
N ILE A 1016 -20.45 5.32 23.39
CA ILE A 1016 -19.06 5.61 23.78
C ILE A 1016 -18.90 7.13 23.81
N ASP A 1017 -18.31 7.67 24.88
CA ASP A 1017 -18.15 9.12 25.08
C ASP A 1017 -19.48 9.89 24.88
N GLY A 1018 -20.63 9.27 25.21
CA GLY A 1018 -21.97 9.83 25.01
C GLY A 1018 -22.44 9.94 23.56
N ARG A 1019 -21.77 9.27 22.62
CA ARG A 1019 -22.13 9.14 21.20
C ARG A 1019 -22.73 7.75 20.95
N GLN A 1020 -23.78 7.63 20.16
CA GLN A 1020 -24.35 6.33 19.79
C GLN A 1020 -23.61 5.76 18.57
N TYR A 1021 -22.63 4.88 18.80
CA TYR A 1021 -21.85 4.24 17.73
C TYR A 1021 -22.52 2.99 17.14
N PHE A 1022 -23.53 2.43 17.81
CA PHE A 1022 -24.29 1.30 17.28
C PHE A 1022 -25.73 1.30 17.77
N SER A 1023 -26.65 0.91 16.89
CA SER A 1023 -27.98 0.44 17.26
C SER A 1023 -28.50 -0.61 16.26
N LEU A 1024 -29.41 -1.47 16.71
CA LEU A 1024 -30.11 -2.43 15.82
C LEU A 1024 -30.99 -1.76 14.76
N GLN A 1025 -31.26 -0.47 14.87
CA GLN A 1025 -31.92 0.30 13.81
C GLN A 1025 -30.89 0.71 12.75
N HIS A 1026 -29.81 1.37 13.17
CA HIS A 1026 -28.71 1.83 12.31
C HIS A 1026 -28.09 0.67 11.51
N ASP A 1027 -27.90 -0.49 12.15
CA ASP A 1027 -27.41 -1.71 11.47
C ASP A 1027 -28.34 -2.21 10.34
N ARG A 1028 -29.66 -2.00 10.45
CA ARG A 1028 -30.61 -2.34 9.37
C ARG A 1028 -30.54 -1.32 8.23
N GLU A 1029 -30.31 -0.05 8.56
CA GLU A 1029 -30.15 1.04 7.60
C GLU A 1029 -28.85 0.84 6.80
N HIS A 1030 -27.73 0.48 7.45
CA HIS A 1030 -26.52 0.01 6.76
C HIS A 1030 -26.78 -1.19 5.84
N ARG A 1031 -27.42 -2.26 6.32
CA ARG A 1031 -27.69 -3.45 5.49
C ARG A 1031 -28.55 -3.13 4.26
N ALA A 1032 -29.50 -2.20 4.38
CA ALA A 1032 -30.29 -1.72 3.25
C ALA A 1032 -29.43 -0.92 2.26
N ARG A 1033 -28.58 0.00 2.75
CA ARG A 1033 -27.62 0.76 1.93
C ARG A 1033 -26.66 -0.18 1.19
N ILE A 1034 -26.05 -1.14 1.88
CA ILE A 1034 -25.15 -2.15 1.33
C ILE A 1034 -25.81 -2.95 0.20
N ALA A 1035 -27.06 -3.40 0.40
CA ALA A 1035 -27.78 -4.18 -0.59
C ALA A 1035 -28.15 -3.35 -1.84
N ALA A 1036 -28.55 -2.08 -1.65
CA ALA A 1036 -28.83 -1.17 -2.75
C ALA A 1036 -27.56 -0.82 -3.55
N GLU A 1037 -26.48 -0.49 -2.85
CA GLU A 1037 -25.20 -0.10 -3.47
C GLU A 1037 -24.55 -1.26 -4.22
N ARG A 1038 -24.58 -2.46 -3.65
CA ARG A 1038 -24.14 -3.68 -4.35
C ARG A 1038 -24.95 -3.94 -5.62
N ALA A 1039 -26.26 -3.69 -5.61
CA ALA A 1039 -27.10 -3.83 -6.78
C ALA A 1039 -26.79 -2.75 -7.85
N ARG A 1040 -26.51 -1.50 -7.44
CA ARG A 1040 -26.07 -0.42 -8.33
C ARG A 1040 -24.75 -0.77 -9.01
N LEU A 1041 -23.73 -1.17 -8.25
CA LEU A 1041 -22.41 -1.50 -8.79
C LEU A 1041 -22.44 -2.75 -9.69
N ILE A 1042 -23.18 -3.80 -9.33
CA ILE A 1042 -23.39 -4.96 -10.23
C ILE A 1042 -24.08 -4.54 -11.53
N ALA A 1043 -25.02 -3.58 -11.48
CA ALA A 1043 -25.66 -3.04 -12.68
C ALA A 1043 -24.69 -2.19 -13.52
N LYS A 1044 -23.83 -1.36 -12.92
CA LYS A 1044 -22.79 -0.56 -13.62
C LYS A 1044 -21.75 -1.47 -14.27
N ILE A 1045 -21.29 -2.52 -13.58
CA ILE A 1045 -20.29 -3.47 -14.11
C ILE A 1045 -20.83 -4.29 -15.29
N ASN A 1046 -22.09 -4.73 -15.22
CA ASN A 1046 -22.79 -5.40 -16.33
C ASN A 1046 -23.39 -4.41 -17.36
N GLY A 1047 -23.17 -3.11 -17.17
CA GLY A 1047 -23.92 -2.00 -17.76
C GLY A 1047 -23.24 -1.30 -18.93
N LYS A 1048 -22.41 -2.02 -19.69
CA LYS A 1048 -22.06 -1.71 -21.07
C LYS A 1048 -22.11 -3.05 -21.84
N PRO A 1049 -22.85 -3.15 -22.96
CA PRO A 1049 -22.44 -4.05 -24.02
C PRO A 1049 -21.13 -3.48 -24.55
N ASP A 1050 -20.06 -4.26 -24.48
CA ASP A 1050 -18.87 -3.98 -25.26
C ASP A 1050 -19.24 -4.44 -26.69
N ASP A 1051 -19.60 -3.49 -27.57
CA ASP A 1051 -19.66 -3.72 -29.02
C ASP A 1051 -18.22 -3.73 -29.54
N ASP A 1052 -17.48 -4.78 -29.17
CA ASP A 1052 -16.30 -5.27 -29.89
C ASP A 1052 -16.04 -6.73 -29.49
N SER A 1053 -15.88 -7.57 -30.50
CA SER A 1053 -15.84 -9.03 -30.33
C SER A 1053 -14.42 -9.55 -30.10
N ASP A 1054 -13.86 -9.32 -28.92
CA ASP A 1054 -12.66 -10.01 -28.45
C ASP A 1054 -13.01 -11.42 -27.92
N GLU A 1055 -13.51 -12.29 -28.80
CA GLU A 1055 -13.32 -13.73 -28.67
C GLU A 1055 -11.98 -14.13 -29.31
N ASP A 1056 -10.86 -14.00 -28.59
CA ASP A 1056 -9.88 -15.09 -28.54
C ASP A 1056 -8.75 -14.96 -27.49
N ALA A 1057 -8.10 -16.11 -27.24
CA ALA A 1057 -6.81 -16.29 -26.55
C ALA A 1057 -6.74 -16.18 -25.00
N ASP A 1058 -7.31 -17.18 -24.33
CA ASP A 1058 -6.51 -17.98 -23.37
C ASP A 1058 -7.12 -19.39 -23.23
N ASN A 1059 -6.63 -20.33 -24.03
CA ASN A 1059 -7.14 -21.70 -24.13
C ASN A 1059 -6.02 -22.73 -23.90
N ASP A 1060 -5.44 -22.73 -22.70
CA ASP A 1060 -4.54 -23.78 -22.25
C ASP A 1060 -4.65 -24.02 -20.73
N ASP A 1061 -5.77 -24.59 -20.29
CA ASP A 1061 -5.84 -25.27 -18.99
C ASP A 1061 -6.73 -26.52 -19.08
N SER A 1062 -6.12 -27.62 -19.54
CA SER A 1062 -6.78 -28.92 -19.58
C SER A 1062 -6.75 -29.59 -18.21
N ASP A 1063 -7.76 -29.35 -17.38
CA ASP A 1063 -8.16 -30.34 -16.37
C ASP A 1063 -9.70 -30.39 -16.22
N SER A 1064 -10.26 -31.52 -16.65
CA SER A 1064 -11.69 -31.77 -16.62
C SER A 1064 -12.10 -32.35 -15.26
N ASP A 1065 -12.91 -31.61 -14.50
CA ASP A 1065 -13.75 -32.20 -13.45
C ASP A 1065 -15.17 -31.57 -13.48
N GLU A 1066 -16.19 -32.41 -13.34
CA GLU A 1066 -17.58 -32.10 -13.69
C GLU A 1066 -18.22 -31.07 -12.73
N GLN A 1067 -18.74 -29.95 -13.28
CA GLN A 1067 -19.56 -29.02 -12.49
C GLN A 1067 -20.91 -29.67 -12.10
N PRO A 1068 -21.31 -29.64 -10.81
CA PRO A 1068 -22.58 -30.20 -10.37
C PRO A 1068 -23.76 -29.33 -10.82
N THR A 1069 -24.83 -29.99 -11.25
CA THR A 1069 -25.99 -29.31 -11.84
C THR A 1069 -26.84 -28.56 -10.80
N HIS A 1070 -27.66 -27.60 -11.24
CA HIS A 1070 -28.49 -26.75 -10.36
C HIS A 1070 -29.37 -27.50 -9.31
N PRO A 1071 -29.86 -28.75 -9.55
CA PRO A 1071 -30.53 -29.57 -8.52
C PRO A 1071 -29.61 -30.08 -7.40
N GLU A 1072 -28.30 -30.14 -7.62
CA GLU A 1072 -27.31 -30.62 -6.65
C GLU A 1072 -26.85 -29.52 -5.70
N LEU A 1073 -26.80 -28.26 -6.15
CA LEU A 1073 -26.64 -27.09 -5.26
C LEU A 1073 -27.76 -27.03 -4.20
N ALA A 1074 -29.00 -27.38 -4.57
CA ALA A 1074 -30.11 -27.47 -3.62
C ALA A 1074 -29.93 -28.62 -2.60
N ARG A 1075 -29.30 -29.74 -2.99
CA ARG A 1075 -28.92 -30.83 -2.07
C ARG A 1075 -27.74 -30.46 -1.16
N LEU A 1076 -26.80 -29.64 -1.64
CA LEU A 1076 -25.70 -29.11 -0.84
C LEU A 1076 -26.19 -28.11 0.21
N LYS A 1077 -27.06 -27.16 -0.16
CA LYS A 1077 -27.71 -26.25 0.80
C LYS A 1077 -28.53 -26.99 1.86
N ALA A 1078 -29.03 -28.19 1.58
CA ALA A 1078 -29.70 -29.06 2.56
C ALA A 1078 -28.75 -29.89 3.46
N ARG A 1079 -27.44 -30.00 3.15
CA ARG A 1079 -26.46 -30.78 3.95
C ARG A 1079 -25.75 -29.97 5.03
N ASN A 1080 -25.72 -28.63 4.94
CA ASN A 1080 -25.09 -27.76 5.95
C ASN A 1080 -26.00 -27.49 7.17
N MET A 1081 -26.70 -28.52 7.67
CA MET A 1081 -27.61 -28.40 8.82
C MET A 1081 -27.18 -29.36 9.94
N ASN A 1082 -26.95 -28.80 11.13
CA ASN A 1082 -26.38 -29.44 12.32
C ASN A 1082 -26.70 -30.94 12.48
N LEU A 1083 -25.66 -31.80 12.47
CA LEU A 1083 -25.75 -33.25 12.68
C LEU A 1083 -26.48 -33.65 13.98
N TRP A 1084 -26.53 -32.75 14.96
CA TRP A 1084 -27.27 -32.93 16.22
C TRP A 1084 -28.80 -33.05 16.04
N LEU A 1085 -29.37 -32.44 14.99
CA LEU A 1085 -30.81 -32.49 14.71
C LEU A 1085 -31.26 -33.77 14.02
N LEU A 1086 -30.34 -34.56 13.44
CA LEU A 1086 -30.64 -35.78 12.69
C LEU A 1086 -30.52 -37.06 13.54
N GLY A 1087 -30.14 -36.95 14.83
CA GLY A 1087 -30.15 -38.08 15.77
C GLY A 1087 -29.09 -39.16 15.51
N ILE A 1088 -28.09 -38.89 14.65
CA ILE A 1088 -26.97 -39.79 14.39
C ILE A 1088 -26.05 -39.79 15.61
N LYS A 1089 -25.60 -40.97 16.05
CA LYS A 1089 -24.74 -41.09 17.23
C LYS A 1089 -23.28 -40.78 16.86
N PRO A 1090 -22.48 -40.18 17.77
CA PRO A 1090 -21.05 -39.89 17.52
C PRO A 1090 -20.22 -41.11 17.12
N GLU A 1091 -20.66 -42.30 17.51
CA GLU A 1091 -20.04 -43.60 17.23
C GLU A 1091 -20.12 -44.01 15.74
N GLU A 1092 -20.99 -43.37 14.95
CA GLU A 1092 -21.34 -43.76 13.58
C GLU A 1092 -20.76 -42.81 12.50
N ALA A 1093 -20.13 -41.71 12.91
CA ALA A 1093 -19.54 -40.71 12.01
C ALA A 1093 -18.18 -41.17 11.46
N LYS A 1094 -17.91 -40.88 10.17
CA LYS A 1094 -16.63 -41.16 9.52
C LYS A 1094 -15.81 -39.87 9.34
N PRO A 1095 -14.47 -39.97 9.18
CA PRO A 1095 -13.65 -38.84 8.75
C PRO A 1095 -14.18 -38.30 7.40
N GLY A 1096 -14.53 -37.02 7.36
CA GLY A 1096 -15.22 -36.37 6.25
C GLY A 1096 -16.71 -36.01 6.51
N ASP A 1097 -17.37 -36.60 7.50
CA ASP A 1097 -18.74 -36.19 7.90
C ASP A 1097 -18.76 -34.92 8.75
N CYS A 1098 -17.64 -34.60 9.41
CA CYS A 1098 -17.37 -33.30 10.02
C CYS A 1098 -16.45 -32.53 9.06
N GLY A 1099 -16.90 -31.39 8.55
CA GLY A 1099 -16.18 -30.64 7.50
C GLY A 1099 -14.81 -30.15 7.95
N THR A 1100 -13.77 -30.93 7.66
CA THR A 1100 -12.36 -30.50 7.69
C THR A 1100 -11.93 -30.15 6.28
N ILE A 1101 -11.59 -28.88 6.06
CA ILE A 1101 -10.89 -28.44 4.85
C ILE A 1101 -9.51 -29.12 4.87
N HIS A 1102 -9.23 -29.95 3.86
CA HIS A 1102 -7.87 -30.37 3.57
C HIS A 1102 -7.14 -29.18 2.95
N THR A 1103 -6.28 -28.50 3.72
CA THR A 1103 -5.31 -27.56 3.13
C THR A 1103 -4.31 -28.38 2.32
N GLY A 1104 -4.21 -28.09 1.02
CA GLY A 1104 -3.26 -28.74 0.12
C GLY A 1104 -1.81 -28.43 0.46
N ASP A 1105 -0.90 -29.28 -0.01
CA ASP A 1105 0.54 -29.12 0.16
C ASP A 1105 1.06 -27.85 -0.54
N HIS A 1106 1.46 -26.84 0.23
CA HIS A 1106 2.46 -25.86 -0.18
C HIS A 1106 3.55 -25.74 0.89
N LYS A 1107 4.79 -25.64 0.42
CA LYS A 1107 6.00 -25.47 1.24
C LYS A 1107 6.29 -24.00 1.51
#